data_AF-A0A2W1BU34-F1
#
_entry.id   AF-A0A2W1BU34-F1
#
_cell.length_a   1.000
_cell.length_b   1.000
_cell.length_c   1.000
_cell.angle_alpha   90.00
_cell.angle_beta   90.00
_cell.angle_gamma   90.00
#
_symmetry.space_group_name_H-M   'P 1'
#
loop_
_entity.id
_entity.type
_entity.pdbx_description
1 polymer ?
#
loop_
_entity_poly.entity_id
_entity_poly.type
_entity_poly.pdbx_seq_one_letter_code
_entity_poly.pdbx_strand_id
1 'polypeptide(L)'
;MASIFSKNGILSGRLDQYCLICAEHFASGEDTLAHIIDSKHKEKLEACGYFAKYSEDFIRKANGVYFCEPCGLTFPTVKKVELHISEPTHIDEKSKGSSWLSRVENDIIAFNKFVISDDAWNGCVEDTCILCNDEFEDSAPHKITRSHVFNLIKSDVVFDKDEAAVYRVIDAKSNQCLTCNTIIGNDLKDHFNSTEHKDAYKMYDHSKRETNKVQKENKNANTPKISQNVNATTEKTELKNNNKVVNGNVAKTEKTELKDTNKIVNGNAANVKKVEEVKNVKKEVKQDAKKPVETKPNKHVDKPKEKVADLPKKQKAAELDKILCKNLGAKNYITSGDGEKWCLLCEWPLVESPESHIRIPHHQSLLAMHKKSIAEKDSNNNNNTASKDEKINLFDNVDKYQANDVNIDLINETAFCKKCSKNIDFNTCAIEKHIDGHKTANAKTKKSQTTPLAWGMKSNGTEKTTLYTKPVTFTGKDKSPRKVPSESQVQEFAKKHGLSHNRADNSFYCNPCSRRLSTNLNDLQNHVASKLHVDNMAKKSSKIEVPAPPVKVRLLETVKSFWFTENEEEGCVMIINDKYWINAFGFFLIAKLHDKIICHGCRIDLTPENVMQHIAMSDYHKELLDKCLLITSVEGEFIREIKPDVYHCGFCNITEDDWDDMIDDHLTSYEHKKERASSEEYLRKQLKKTDQRFEITQAHLDELFKRFMVINRH
;
A
#
# COMPACT_ATOMS: atom_id res chain seq x y z
N MET A 1 4.71 14.44 7.97
CA MET A 1 3.71 15.53 8.11
C MET A 1 3.68 16.36 6.84
N ALA A 2 2.50 16.64 6.28
CA ALA A 2 2.37 17.64 5.23
C ALA A 2 2.87 18.99 5.77
N SER A 3 3.70 19.69 4.98
CA SER A 3 4.30 20.95 5.44
C SER A 3 3.21 21.96 5.80
N ILE A 4 3.51 22.87 6.73
CA ILE A 4 2.60 23.98 7.07
C ILE A 4 2.15 24.75 5.82
N PHE A 5 3.04 24.85 4.83
CA PHE A 5 2.77 25.45 3.53
C PHE A 5 1.73 24.64 2.74
N SER A 6 1.87 23.32 2.64
CA SER A 6 0.93 22.48 1.89
C SER A 6 -0.48 22.54 2.47
N LYS A 7 -0.63 22.54 3.80
CA LYS A 7 -1.94 22.68 4.48
C LYS A 7 -2.67 23.99 4.15
N ASN A 8 -1.92 25.03 3.81
CA ASN A 8 -2.43 26.35 3.43
C ASN A 8 -2.46 26.53 1.89
N GLY A 9 -2.42 25.43 1.13
CA GLY A 9 -2.48 25.47 -0.33
C GLY A 9 -1.27 26.14 -0.98
N ILE A 10 -0.12 26.14 -0.31
CA ILE A 10 1.14 26.66 -0.84
C ILE A 10 1.93 25.52 -1.49
N LEU A 11 2.28 25.69 -2.76
CA LEU A 11 3.23 24.86 -3.48
C LEU A 11 4.65 25.34 -3.15
N SER A 12 5.47 24.48 -2.55
CA SER A 12 6.86 24.83 -2.21
C SER A 12 7.83 24.28 -3.27
N GLY A 13 8.52 25.18 -3.97
CA GLY A 13 9.68 24.85 -4.79
C GLY A 13 10.97 24.83 -3.96
N ARG A 14 12.12 24.73 -4.63
CA ARG A 14 13.44 24.76 -3.97
C ARG A 14 13.83 26.13 -3.40
N LEU A 15 13.32 27.20 -4.00
CA LEU A 15 13.64 28.59 -3.64
C LEU A 15 12.34 29.38 -3.47
N ASP A 16 11.42 29.22 -4.41
CA ASP A 16 10.18 29.97 -4.46
C ASP A 16 8.98 29.20 -3.90
N GLN A 17 7.96 29.94 -3.49
CA GLN A 17 6.72 29.41 -2.96
C GLN A 17 5.54 30.08 -3.68
N TYR A 18 4.48 29.31 -3.93
CA TYR A 18 3.32 29.81 -4.67
C TYR A 18 2.01 29.41 -3.98
N CYS A 19 1.20 30.40 -3.63
CA CYS A 19 -0.11 30.17 -3.05
C CYS A 19 -1.13 29.85 -4.15
N LEU A 20 -1.58 28.59 -4.20
CA LEU A 20 -2.59 28.15 -5.18
C LEU A 20 -3.96 28.78 -4.93
N ILE A 21 -4.24 29.23 -3.71
CA ILE A 21 -5.51 29.84 -3.31
C ILE A 21 -5.58 31.30 -3.78
N CYS A 22 -4.53 32.08 -3.47
CA CYS A 22 -4.47 33.50 -3.78
C CYS A 22 -3.87 33.79 -5.16
N ALA A 23 -3.25 32.80 -5.80
CA ALA A 23 -2.47 32.92 -7.03
C ALA A 23 -1.27 33.88 -6.90
N GLU A 24 -0.63 33.89 -5.71
CA GLU A 24 0.46 34.80 -5.36
C GLU A 24 1.79 34.04 -5.21
N HIS A 25 2.87 34.68 -5.64
CA HIS A 25 4.24 34.16 -5.58
C HIS A 25 5.03 34.83 -4.46
N PHE A 26 5.85 34.04 -3.75
CA PHE A 26 6.71 34.49 -2.66
C PHE A 26 8.13 33.97 -2.88
N ALA A 27 9.11 34.87 -2.73
CA ALA A 27 10.52 34.54 -2.87
C ALA A 27 11.16 34.05 -1.56
N SER A 28 10.44 34.16 -0.43
CA SER A 28 10.94 33.81 0.90
C SER A 28 9.89 33.07 1.71
N GLY A 29 10.35 32.23 2.64
CA GLY A 29 9.46 31.56 3.60
C GLY A 29 8.80 32.53 4.58
N GLU A 30 9.44 33.65 4.91
CA GLU A 30 8.93 34.65 5.84
C GLU A 30 7.70 35.38 5.25
N ASP A 31 7.77 35.79 3.99
CA ASP A 31 6.65 36.43 3.30
C ASP A 31 5.47 35.47 3.15
N THR A 32 5.74 34.20 2.85
CA THR A 32 4.70 33.16 2.80
C THR A 32 4.07 32.92 4.16
N LEU A 33 4.84 32.91 5.24
CA LEU A 33 4.30 32.79 6.60
C LEU A 33 3.39 33.97 6.94
N ALA A 34 3.80 35.19 6.61
CA ALA A 34 2.97 36.38 6.75
C ALA A 34 1.69 36.30 5.90
N HIS A 35 1.77 35.72 4.71
CA HIS A 35 0.61 35.50 3.84
C HIS A 35 -0.39 34.48 4.42
N ILE A 36 0.05 33.32 4.91
CA ILE A 36 -0.87 32.28 5.41
C ILE A 36 -1.60 32.70 6.70
N ILE A 37 -1.04 33.62 7.48
CA ILE A 37 -1.70 34.16 8.68
C ILE A 37 -2.70 35.27 8.35
N ASP A 38 -2.63 35.88 7.15
CA ASP A 38 -3.52 36.95 6.72
C ASP A 38 -4.97 36.47 6.68
N SER A 39 -5.86 37.29 7.25
CA SER A 39 -7.30 36.99 7.33
C SER A 39 -7.93 36.69 5.97
N LYS A 40 -7.52 37.40 4.90
CA LYS A 40 -8.09 37.21 3.56
C LYS A 40 -7.64 35.89 2.94
N HIS A 41 -6.41 35.43 3.23
CA HIS A 41 -5.97 34.12 2.79
C HIS A 41 -6.82 33.02 3.44
N LYS A 42 -7.02 33.09 4.76
CA LYS A 42 -7.80 32.09 5.51
C LYS A 42 -9.25 31.99 5.00
N GLU A 43 -9.91 33.12 4.80
CA GLU A 43 -11.27 33.15 4.23
C GLU A 43 -11.34 32.48 2.85
N LYS A 44 -10.37 32.74 1.97
CA LYS A 44 -10.30 32.10 0.64
C LYS A 44 -9.98 30.61 0.73
N LEU A 45 -9.11 30.21 1.66
CA LEU A 45 -8.73 28.81 1.86
C LEU A 45 -9.93 27.97 2.35
N GLU A 46 -10.71 28.51 3.28
CA GLU A 46 -11.95 27.90 3.76
C GLU A 46 -13.00 27.80 2.65
N ALA A 47 -13.20 28.87 1.88
CA ALA A 47 -14.12 28.89 0.75
C ALA A 47 -13.73 27.91 -0.37
N CYS A 48 -12.43 27.63 -0.54
CA CYS A 48 -11.93 26.72 -1.57
C CYS A 48 -12.33 25.25 -1.32
N GLY A 49 -12.53 24.86 -0.05
CA GLY A 49 -12.98 23.53 0.37
C GLY A 49 -12.11 22.36 -0.13
N TYR A 50 -12.47 21.15 0.29
CA TYR A 50 -11.97 19.92 -0.34
C TYR A 50 -12.89 19.51 -1.50
N PHE A 51 -12.31 18.87 -2.51
CA PHE A 51 -13.07 18.34 -3.62
C PHE A 51 -13.90 17.14 -3.14
N ALA A 52 -15.22 17.29 -3.11
CA ALA A 52 -16.15 16.36 -2.45
C ALA A 52 -15.97 14.87 -2.81
N LYS A 53 -15.51 14.56 -4.03
CA LYS A 53 -15.26 13.17 -4.45
C LYS A 53 -14.05 12.54 -3.74
N TYR A 54 -13.06 13.34 -3.36
CA TYR A 54 -11.77 12.92 -2.77
C TYR A 54 -11.43 13.74 -1.52
N SER A 55 -12.45 14.08 -0.73
CA SER A 55 -12.25 14.85 0.51
C SER A 55 -11.43 14.06 1.54
N GLU A 56 -11.58 12.74 1.55
CA GLU A 56 -10.82 11.83 2.44
C GLU A 56 -9.34 11.70 2.05
N ASP A 57 -8.99 12.05 0.81
CA ASP A 57 -7.62 12.07 0.29
C ASP A 57 -6.99 13.47 0.36
N PHE A 58 -7.66 14.41 1.04
CA PHE A 58 -7.20 15.78 1.24
C PHE A 58 -6.90 16.51 -0.08
N ILE A 59 -7.72 16.26 -1.11
CA ILE A 59 -7.60 16.91 -2.41
C ILE A 59 -8.41 18.20 -2.42
N ARG A 60 -7.76 19.34 -2.70
CA ARG A 60 -8.41 20.65 -2.88
C ARG A 60 -8.53 21.00 -4.36
N LYS A 61 -9.56 21.75 -4.74
CA LYS A 61 -9.68 22.28 -6.10
C LYS A 61 -9.51 23.80 -6.07
N ALA A 62 -8.34 24.28 -6.45
CA ALA A 62 -7.99 25.70 -6.43
C ALA A 62 -7.61 26.17 -7.83
N ASN A 63 -8.14 27.30 -8.30
CA ASN A 63 -7.77 27.93 -9.58
C ASN A 63 -7.71 26.97 -10.78
N GLY A 64 -8.67 26.04 -10.87
CA GLY A 64 -8.78 25.08 -11.96
C GLY A 64 -7.82 23.88 -11.90
N VAL A 65 -6.96 23.80 -10.89
CA VAL A 65 -6.12 22.63 -10.60
C VAL A 65 -6.59 21.88 -9.36
N TYR A 66 -6.23 20.61 -9.27
CA TYR A 66 -6.45 19.75 -8.12
C TYR A 66 -5.14 19.63 -7.35
N PHE A 67 -5.13 19.94 -6.07
CA PHE A 67 -3.95 19.94 -5.22
C PHE A 67 -4.06 18.85 -4.16
N CYS A 68 -3.06 17.99 -4.08
CA CYS A 68 -2.92 16.96 -3.07
C CYS A 68 -2.11 17.51 -1.90
N GLU A 69 -2.77 17.79 -0.79
CA GLU A 69 -2.16 18.37 0.41
C GLU A 69 -1.07 17.46 1.04
N PRO A 70 -1.25 16.12 1.14
CA PRO A 70 -0.22 15.23 1.70
C PRO A 70 1.07 15.20 0.87
N CYS A 71 0.95 15.16 -0.45
CA CYS A 71 2.09 14.97 -1.35
C CYS A 71 2.67 16.30 -1.87
N GLY A 72 1.99 17.43 -1.70
CA GLY A 72 2.40 18.72 -2.26
C GLY A 72 2.37 18.76 -3.80
N LEU A 73 1.53 17.93 -4.43
CA LEU A 73 1.45 17.80 -5.89
C LEU A 73 0.19 18.44 -6.47
N THR A 74 0.27 18.93 -7.71
CA THR A 74 -0.88 19.46 -8.46
C THR A 74 -1.20 18.62 -9.69
N PHE A 75 -2.50 18.55 -10.00
CA PHE A 75 -3.03 17.77 -11.11
C PHE A 75 -4.01 18.61 -11.93
N PRO A 76 -3.89 18.63 -13.26
CA PRO A 76 -4.78 19.41 -14.12
C PRO A 76 -6.17 18.77 -14.29
N THR A 77 -6.34 17.48 -13.94
CA THR A 77 -7.60 16.75 -14.18
C THR A 77 -7.89 15.76 -13.06
N VAL A 78 -9.18 15.51 -12.84
CA VAL A 78 -9.69 14.50 -11.90
C VAL A 78 -9.10 13.11 -12.15
N LYS A 79 -8.91 12.71 -13.41
CA LYS A 79 -8.36 11.39 -13.75
C LYS A 79 -6.92 11.20 -13.27
N LYS A 80 -6.12 12.26 -13.28
CA LYS A 80 -4.75 12.20 -12.74
C LYS A 80 -4.75 12.12 -11.21
N VAL A 81 -5.73 12.75 -10.56
CA VAL A 81 -5.93 12.57 -9.12
C VAL A 81 -6.28 11.13 -8.80
N GLU A 82 -7.22 10.52 -9.54
CA GLU A 82 -7.61 9.10 -9.36
C GLU A 82 -6.42 8.15 -9.45
N LEU A 83 -5.55 8.37 -10.43
CA LEU A 83 -4.31 7.58 -10.55
C LEU A 83 -3.39 7.84 -9.35
N HIS A 84 -3.14 9.10 -9.03
CA HIS A 84 -2.24 9.47 -7.93
C HIS A 84 -2.67 8.92 -6.57
N ILE A 85 -3.95 9.05 -6.21
CA ILE A 85 -4.42 8.62 -4.89
C ILE A 85 -4.35 7.10 -4.70
N SER A 86 -4.25 6.34 -5.79
CA SER A 86 -4.01 4.90 -5.78
C SER A 86 -2.53 4.51 -5.70
N GLU A 87 -1.61 5.48 -5.83
CA GLU A 87 -0.18 5.21 -5.74
C GLU A 87 0.23 4.92 -4.29
N PRO A 88 1.09 3.90 -4.05
CA PRO A 88 1.58 3.60 -2.70
C PRO A 88 2.24 4.80 -2.01
N THR A 89 2.92 5.65 -2.78
CA THR A 89 3.53 6.88 -2.29
C THR A 89 2.51 7.87 -1.73
N HIS A 90 1.33 7.99 -2.35
CA HIS A 90 0.24 8.79 -1.80
C HIS A 90 -0.29 8.17 -0.52
N ILE A 91 -0.52 6.86 -0.49
CA ILE A 91 -1.00 6.16 0.70
C ILE A 91 -0.04 6.37 1.87
N ASP A 92 1.26 6.26 1.62
CA ASP A 92 2.31 6.49 2.59
C ASP A 92 2.32 7.96 3.04
N GLU A 93 2.38 8.93 2.13
CA GLU A 93 2.41 10.36 2.48
C GLU A 93 1.12 10.84 3.14
N LYS A 94 -0.03 10.30 2.74
CA LYS A 94 -1.32 10.48 3.41
C LYS A 94 -1.25 9.91 4.82
N SER A 95 -0.73 8.70 5.01
CA SER A 95 -0.56 8.11 6.35
C SER A 95 0.44 8.88 7.23
N LYS A 96 1.44 9.53 6.63
CA LYS A 96 2.42 10.41 7.31
C LYS A 96 1.91 11.84 7.52
N GLY A 97 0.95 12.29 6.71
CA GLY A 97 0.52 13.68 6.56
C GLY A 97 -0.82 13.99 7.20
N SER A 98 -1.72 13.02 7.24
CA SER A 98 -3.08 13.13 7.76
C SER A 98 -3.11 12.83 9.27
N SER A 99 -3.00 13.90 10.04
CA SER A 99 -3.74 14.10 11.30
C SER A 99 -3.96 12.86 12.15
N TRP A 100 -2.90 12.30 12.74
CA TRP A 100 -3.14 11.49 13.93
C TRP A 100 -3.71 12.35 15.03
N LEU A 101 -3.33 13.62 15.13
CA LEU A 101 -3.77 14.53 16.18
C LEU A 101 -4.69 15.63 15.61
N SER A 102 -5.90 15.75 16.16
CA SER A 102 -6.79 16.89 15.92
C SER A 102 -7.36 17.36 17.25
N ARG A 103 -7.33 18.66 17.54
CA ARG A 103 -8.04 19.21 18.71
C ARG A 103 -9.54 19.18 18.48
N VAL A 104 -10.28 18.67 19.46
CA VAL A 104 -11.74 18.76 19.52
C VAL A 104 -12.08 19.29 20.91
N GLU A 105 -12.58 20.53 20.95
CA GLU A 105 -12.76 21.29 22.19
C GLU A 105 -11.44 21.46 22.96
N ASN A 106 -11.40 21.08 24.24
CA ASN A 106 -10.19 21.13 25.07
C ASN A 106 -9.33 19.87 24.92
N ASP A 107 -9.84 18.80 24.34
CA ASP A 107 -9.13 17.53 24.21
C ASP A 107 -8.42 17.38 22.86
N ILE A 108 -7.48 16.45 22.80
CA ILE A 108 -6.72 16.12 21.58
C ILE A 108 -7.11 14.72 21.16
N ILE A 109 -7.74 14.61 19.99
CA ILE A 109 -8.05 13.31 19.40
C ILE A 109 -6.80 12.78 18.71
N ALA A 110 -6.28 11.66 19.20
CA ALA A 110 -5.25 10.88 18.55
C ALA A 110 -5.87 9.67 17.84
N PHE A 111 -5.51 9.42 16.58
CA PHE A 111 -5.78 8.18 15.85
C PHE A 111 -7.24 7.74 15.85
N ASN A 112 -8.03 8.21 14.88
CA ASN A 112 -9.29 7.59 14.42
C ASN A 112 -10.32 7.11 15.48
N LYS A 113 -10.20 7.48 16.78
CA LYS A 113 -11.08 7.16 17.93
C LYS A 113 -10.56 7.54 19.33
N PHE A 114 -9.25 7.74 19.60
CA PHE A 114 -8.80 7.99 20.99
C PHE A 114 -8.85 9.47 21.37
N VAL A 115 -9.26 9.75 22.60
CA VAL A 115 -9.24 11.08 23.19
C VAL A 115 -8.09 11.11 24.19
N ILE A 116 -7.07 11.91 23.89
CA ILE A 116 -5.98 12.24 24.82
C ILE A 116 -6.42 13.49 25.57
N SER A 117 -6.46 13.41 26.90
CA SER A 117 -6.77 14.57 27.73
C SER A 117 -5.72 15.67 27.58
N ASP A 118 -6.12 16.92 27.79
CA ASP A 118 -5.19 18.05 27.70
C ASP A 118 -4.00 17.91 28.67
N ASP A 119 -4.22 17.38 29.89
CA ASP A 119 -3.14 17.10 30.85
C ASP A 119 -2.17 16.02 30.32
N ALA A 120 -2.69 14.90 29.81
CA ALA A 120 -1.85 13.83 29.28
C ALA A 120 -0.99 14.31 28.12
N TRP A 121 -1.59 15.05 27.20
CA TRP A 121 -0.84 15.64 26.09
C TRP A 121 0.22 16.61 26.58
N ASN A 122 -0.08 17.46 27.56
CA ASN A 122 0.91 18.38 28.11
C ASN A 122 1.94 17.69 29.02
N GLY A 123 1.85 16.38 29.26
CA GLY A 123 2.79 15.69 30.16
C GLY A 123 2.55 16.02 31.64
N CYS A 124 1.37 16.53 31.98
CA CYS A 124 0.93 16.76 33.35
C CYS A 124 0.36 15.44 33.90
N VAL A 125 1.06 14.84 34.86
CA VAL A 125 0.63 13.63 35.58
C VAL A 125 0.44 14.04 37.04
N GLU A 126 -0.83 14.04 37.49
CA GLU A 126 -1.21 14.56 38.81
C GLU A 126 -0.77 16.03 38.99
N ASP A 127 0.03 16.34 40.00
CA ASP A 127 0.58 17.67 40.32
C ASP A 127 2.02 17.87 39.81
N THR A 128 2.49 16.99 38.90
CA THR A 128 3.83 17.05 38.31
C THR A 128 3.82 17.12 36.79
N CYS A 129 4.75 17.85 36.19
CA CYS A 129 4.98 17.85 34.74
C CYS A 129 6.21 17.01 34.43
N ILE A 130 6.04 15.90 33.71
CA ILE A 130 7.15 15.01 33.35
C ILE A 130 8.10 15.63 32.31
N LEU A 131 7.62 16.62 31.55
CA LEU A 131 8.42 17.31 30.52
C LEU A 131 9.34 18.37 31.11
N CYS A 132 8.91 18.99 32.21
CA CYS A 132 9.64 20.05 32.90
C CYS A 132 10.33 19.56 34.16
N ASN A 133 9.86 18.42 34.70
CA ASN A 133 10.19 17.93 36.04
C ASN A 133 9.89 18.98 37.12
N ASP A 134 8.73 19.64 37.01
CA ASP A 134 8.25 20.68 37.91
C ASP A 134 6.94 20.25 38.59
N GLU A 135 6.79 20.58 39.87
CA GLU A 135 5.55 20.47 40.64
C GLU A 135 4.69 21.74 40.47
N PHE A 136 3.37 21.59 40.42
CA PHE A 136 2.42 22.73 40.30
C PHE A 136 1.12 22.46 41.09
N GLU A 137 0.52 23.51 41.65
CA GLU A 137 -0.83 23.42 42.25
C GLU A 137 -1.95 23.48 41.19
N ASP A 138 -1.71 24.19 40.08
CA ASP A 138 -2.60 24.32 38.94
C ASP A 138 -1.80 24.14 37.64
N SER A 139 -2.22 23.20 36.80
CA SER A 139 -1.53 22.90 35.54
C SER A 139 -1.70 24.00 34.49
N ALA A 140 -2.77 24.80 34.55
CA ALA A 140 -3.07 25.82 33.56
C ALA A 140 -1.96 26.89 33.36
N PRO A 141 -1.45 27.55 34.42
CA PRO A 141 -0.34 28.50 34.27
C PRO A 141 0.97 27.82 33.85
N HIS A 142 1.19 26.56 34.25
CA HIS A 142 2.39 25.80 33.87
C HIS A 142 2.44 25.51 32.36
N LYS A 143 1.31 25.05 31.78
CA LYS A 143 1.18 24.67 30.37
C LYS A 143 1.51 25.79 29.38
N ILE A 144 1.34 27.05 29.78
CA ILE A 144 1.61 28.22 28.94
C ILE A 144 3.03 28.78 29.13
N THR A 145 3.82 28.23 30.06
CA THR A 145 5.20 28.69 30.24
C THR A 145 6.05 28.37 29.01
N ARG A 146 6.98 29.27 28.69
CA ARG A 146 7.87 29.10 27.53
C ARG A 146 8.70 27.82 27.60
N SER A 147 9.15 27.44 28.80
CA SER A 147 9.95 26.23 29.03
C SER A 147 9.14 24.98 28.69
N HIS A 148 7.91 24.90 29.22
CA HIS A 148 6.99 23.79 28.97
C HIS A 148 6.69 23.59 27.49
N VAL A 149 6.25 24.65 26.80
CA VAL A 149 5.92 24.56 25.37
C VAL A 149 7.12 24.08 24.55
N PHE A 150 8.33 24.51 24.91
CA PHE A 150 9.55 24.08 24.22
C PHE A 150 9.87 22.60 24.46
N ASN A 151 9.74 22.10 25.69
CA ASN A 151 9.94 20.69 26.01
C ASN A 151 8.84 19.80 25.41
N LEU A 152 7.60 20.28 25.38
CA LEU A 152 6.47 19.61 24.73
C LEU A 152 6.73 19.39 23.23
N ILE A 153 7.19 20.42 22.52
CA ILE A 153 7.53 20.32 21.09
C ILE A 153 8.69 19.35 20.83
N LYS A 154 9.64 19.27 21.76
CA LYS A 154 10.80 18.38 21.67
C LYS A 154 10.52 16.93 22.04
N SER A 155 9.41 16.67 22.73
CA SER A 155 9.10 15.32 23.21
C SER A 155 8.78 14.37 22.06
N ASP A 156 9.37 13.18 22.09
CA ASP A 156 9.11 12.13 21.10
C ASP A 156 7.85 11.35 21.47
N VAL A 157 6.82 11.46 20.63
CA VAL A 157 5.57 10.71 20.76
C VAL A 157 5.57 9.57 19.75
N VAL A 158 5.40 8.35 20.24
CA VAL A 158 5.33 7.12 19.45
C VAL A 158 3.88 6.69 19.30
N PHE A 159 3.53 6.30 18.07
CA PHE A 159 2.23 5.78 17.71
C PHE A 159 2.41 4.34 17.26
N ASP A 160 2.14 3.41 18.18
CA ASP A 160 2.24 1.99 17.93
C ASP A 160 0.90 1.47 17.39
N LYS A 161 0.92 1.07 16.11
CA LYS A 161 -0.30 0.59 15.42
C LYS A 161 -0.70 -0.80 15.87
N ASP A 162 0.27 -1.63 16.26
CA ASP A 162 0.03 -3.04 16.53
C ASP A 162 -0.60 -3.22 17.91
N GLU A 163 -0.15 -2.42 18.88
CA GLU A 163 -0.67 -2.43 20.26
C GLU A 163 -1.80 -1.40 20.48
N ALA A 164 -2.23 -0.68 19.42
CA ALA A 164 -3.16 0.44 19.49
C ALA A 164 -2.78 1.48 20.56
N ALA A 165 -1.48 1.71 20.74
CA ALA A 165 -0.94 2.48 21.84
C ALA A 165 -0.37 3.81 21.38
N VAL A 166 -0.60 4.85 22.18
CA VAL A 166 0.04 6.16 22.02
C VAL A 166 0.77 6.49 23.30
N TYR A 167 2.09 6.66 23.20
CA TYR A 167 2.94 6.96 24.35
C TYR A 167 4.05 7.95 24.00
N ARG A 168 4.57 8.62 25.02
CA ARG A 168 5.69 9.55 24.92
C ARG A 168 6.91 8.96 25.59
N VAL A 169 8.07 9.03 24.95
CA VAL A 169 9.35 8.62 25.56
C VAL A 169 9.83 9.76 26.46
N ILE A 170 10.04 9.47 27.75
CA ILE A 170 10.56 10.45 28.71
C ILE A 170 12.08 10.32 28.76
N ASP A 171 12.56 9.10 28.98
CA ASP A 171 13.98 8.73 28.99
C ASP A 171 14.19 7.27 28.54
N ALA A 172 15.40 6.74 28.71
CA ALA A 172 15.75 5.37 28.28
C ALA A 172 15.04 4.25 29.06
N LYS A 173 14.34 4.56 30.16
CA LYS A 173 13.72 3.59 31.06
C LYS A 173 12.23 3.83 31.31
N SER A 174 11.73 5.00 30.92
CA SER A 174 10.38 5.44 31.25
C SER A 174 9.68 6.10 30.07
N ASN A 175 8.39 5.81 29.98
CA ASN A 175 7.47 6.28 28.97
C ASN A 175 6.21 6.81 29.66
N GLN A 176 5.47 7.71 29.02
CA GLN A 176 4.14 8.15 29.46
C GLN A 176 3.11 7.56 28.51
N CYS A 177 2.19 6.73 28.98
CA CYS A 177 1.04 6.35 28.17
C CYS A 177 0.07 7.52 28.07
N LEU A 178 -0.21 8.01 26.85
CA LEU A 178 -1.10 9.15 26.64
C LEU A 178 -2.59 8.77 26.75
N THR A 179 -2.91 7.48 26.80
CA THR A 179 -4.30 6.99 26.87
C THR A 179 -4.83 7.00 28.32
N CYS A 180 -4.00 6.54 29.26
CA CYS A 180 -4.35 6.51 30.69
C CYS A 180 -3.60 7.54 31.53
N ASN A 181 -2.71 8.32 30.91
CA ASN A 181 -1.88 9.33 31.56
C ASN A 181 -1.00 8.81 32.72
N THR A 182 -0.40 7.63 32.54
CA THR A 182 0.47 7.01 33.56
C THR A 182 1.90 6.88 33.05
N ILE A 183 2.88 7.05 33.95
CA ILE A 183 4.29 6.73 33.68
C ILE A 183 4.48 5.22 33.77
N ILE A 184 5.09 4.64 32.75
CA ILE A 184 5.31 3.21 32.58
C ILE A 184 6.80 2.96 32.30
N GLY A 185 7.31 1.81 32.71
CA GLY A 185 8.68 1.41 32.42
C GLY A 185 8.88 1.02 30.95
N ASN A 186 9.99 0.34 30.66
CA ASN A 186 10.25 -0.24 29.35
C ASN A 186 9.37 -1.47 29.04
N ASP A 187 8.62 -1.96 30.02
CA ASP A 187 7.67 -3.07 29.82
C ASP A 187 6.33 -2.56 29.28
N LEU A 188 6.38 -2.03 28.06
CA LEU A 188 5.24 -1.44 27.37
C LEU A 188 4.12 -2.47 27.15
N LYS A 189 4.51 -3.71 26.83
CA LYS A 189 3.57 -4.79 26.51
C LYS A 189 2.72 -5.19 27.72
N ASP A 190 3.32 -5.30 28.89
CA ASP A 190 2.59 -5.63 30.12
C ASP A 190 1.56 -4.55 30.44
N HIS A 191 1.92 -3.28 30.29
CA HIS A 191 0.99 -2.18 30.49
C HIS A 191 -0.15 -2.16 29.47
N PHE A 192 0.12 -2.24 28.17
CA PHE A 192 -0.94 -2.21 27.15
C PHE A 192 -1.86 -3.44 27.22
N ASN A 193 -1.35 -4.55 27.74
CA ASN A 193 -2.16 -5.74 27.99
C ASN A 193 -2.93 -5.75 29.30
N SER A 194 -2.64 -4.81 30.22
CA SER A 194 -3.32 -4.69 31.50
C SER A 194 -4.82 -4.42 31.34
N THR A 195 -5.59 -4.88 32.32
CA THR A 195 -7.04 -4.65 32.39
C THR A 195 -7.36 -3.17 32.49
N GLU A 196 -6.55 -2.43 33.24
CA GLU A 196 -6.69 -0.99 33.49
C GLU A 196 -6.56 -0.20 32.19
N HIS A 197 -5.53 -0.51 31.38
CA HIS A 197 -5.34 0.13 30.07
C HIS A 197 -6.49 -0.22 29.12
N LYS A 198 -6.86 -1.49 29.04
CA LYS A 198 -7.97 -1.98 28.17
C LYS A 198 -9.32 -1.37 28.57
N ASP A 199 -9.56 -1.13 29.84
CA ASP A 199 -10.81 -0.53 30.32
C ASP A 199 -10.82 0.98 30.08
N ALA A 200 -9.72 1.68 30.35
CA ALA A 200 -9.55 3.09 29.96
C ALA A 200 -9.81 3.24 28.46
N TYR A 201 -9.25 2.36 27.65
CA TYR A 201 -9.46 2.31 26.19
C TYR A 201 -10.94 2.11 25.82
N LYS A 202 -11.64 1.13 26.42
CA LYS A 202 -13.06 0.83 26.13
C LYS A 202 -14.01 1.95 26.54
N MET A 203 -13.76 2.64 27.66
CA MET A 203 -14.62 3.72 28.13
C MET A 203 -14.74 4.85 27.10
N TYR A 204 -13.67 5.11 26.34
CA TYR A 204 -13.68 6.14 25.29
C TYR A 204 -14.42 5.72 24.00
N ASP A 205 -14.42 4.43 23.63
CA ASP A 205 -15.21 3.97 22.46
C ASP A 205 -16.73 4.07 22.71
N HIS A 206 -17.15 3.95 23.98
CA HIS A 206 -18.56 4.06 24.38
C HIS A 206 -19.08 5.51 24.45
N SER A 207 -18.31 6.46 25.01
CA SER A 207 -18.78 7.86 25.16
C SER A 207 -19.01 8.55 23.80
N LYS A 208 -18.29 8.13 22.76
CA LYS A 208 -18.44 8.61 21.38
C LYS A 208 -19.71 8.13 20.69
N ARG A 209 -20.26 6.97 21.09
CA ARG A 209 -21.56 6.49 20.59
C ARG A 209 -22.71 7.30 21.17
N GLU A 210 -22.56 7.79 22.39
CA GLU A 210 -23.58 8.61 23.06
C GLU A 210 -23.56 10.06 22.57
N THR A 211 -22.40 10.69 22.45
CA THR A 211 -22.27 12.06 21.90
C THR A 211 -22.75 12.14 20.45
N ASN A 212 -22.47 11.14 19.61
CA ASN A 212 -23.00 11.08 18.24
C ASN A 212 -24.52 10.80 18.18
N LYS A 213 -25.09 10.09 19.17
CA LYS A 213 -26.55 9.93 19.29
C LYS A 213 -27.22 11.25 19.67
N VAL A 214 -26.68 11.97 20.65
CA VAL A 214 -27.18 13.28 21.10
C VAL A 214 -27.11 14.32 19.96
N GLN A 215 -26.05 14.31 19.14
CA GLN A 215 -25.96 15.20 17.97
C GLN A 215 -26.93 14.81 16.83
N LYS A 216 -27.26 13.52 16.66
CA LYS A 216 -28.29 13.08 15.69
C LYS A 216 -29.69 13.40 16.16
N GLU A 217 -29.97 13.28 17.45
CA GLU A 217 -31.28 13.62 18.04
C GLU A 217 -31.52 15.14 18.02
N ASN A 218 -30.49 15.95 18.28
CA ASN A 218 -30.58 17.41 18.16
C ASN A 218 -30.74 17.92 16.72
N LYS A 219 -30.27 17.18 15.70
CA LYS A 219 -30.51 17.51 14.29
C LYS A 219 -31.93 17.17 13.81
N ASN A 220 -32.60 16.23 14.45
CA ASN A 220 -33.99 15.87 14.13
C ASN A 220 -35.04 16.67 14.91
N ALA A 221 -34.64 17.43 15.94
CA ALA A 221 -35.57 18.25 16.73
C ALA A 221 -35.90 19.62 16.11
N ASN A 222 -35.13 20.09 15.11
CA ASN A 222 -35.34 21.40 14.48
C ASN A 222 -35.75 21.27 13.01
N THR A 223 -36.97 20.79 12.76
CA THR A 223 -37.69 21.08 11.51
C THR A 223 -38.98 21.81 11.87
N PRO A 224 -39.12 23.12 11.56
CA PRO A 224 -40.35 23.84 11.86
C PRO A 224 -41.47 23.36 10.94
N LYS A 225 -42.49 22.73 11.51
CA LYS A 225 -43.77 22.52 10.83
C LYS A 225 -44.44 23.89 10.65
N ILE A 226 -44.44 24.37 9.42
CA ILE A 226 -45.29 25.48 8.97
C ILE A 226 -46.74 24.98 9.03
N SER A 227 -47.47 25.40 10.07
CA SER A 227 -48.93 25.39 10.07
C SER A 227 -49.42 26.82 9.95
N GLN A 228 -50.06 27.11 8.81
CA GLN A 228 -50.86 28.31 8.62
C GLN A 228 -51.96 28.33 9.68
N ASN A 229 -52.01 29.37 10.51
CA ASN A 229 -53.30 29.89 10.92
C ASN A 229 -53.22 31.39 11.24
N VAL A 230 -54.16 32.10 10.64
CA VAL A 230 -54.38 33.54 10.73
C VAL A 230 -55.15 33.80 12.03
N ASN A 231 -54.68 34.71 12.87
CA ASN A 231 -55.51 35.80 13.40
C ASN A 231 -54.71 36.79 14.24
N ALA A 232 -54.95 38.05 13.92
CA ALA A 232 -54.46 39.24 14.60
C ALA A 232 -55.13 39.42 15.96
N THR A 233 -54.37 39.81 16.98
CA THR A 233 -54.75 40.96 17.81
C THR A 233 -53.55 41.56 18.54
N THR A 234 -53.55 42.88 18.51
CA THR A 234 -52.74 43.89 19.19
C THR A 234 -52.68 43.68 20.71
N GLU A 235 -51.52 43.91 21.34
CA GLU A 235 -51.41 44.87 22.46
C GLU A 235 -49.95 45.09 22.91
N LYS A 236 -49.70 46.36 23.27
CA LYS A 236 -48.47 46.91 23.81
C LYS A 236 -48.29 46.48 25.27
N THR A 237 -47.05 46.60 25.80
CA THR A 237 -46.68 47.48 26.93
C THR A 237 -45.60 46.86 27.85
N GLU A 238 -44.45 47.54 27.88
CA GLU A 238 -43.54 47.87 29.00
C GLU A 238 -43.03 46.82 30.02
N LEU A 239 -41.68 46.70 30.03
CA LEU A 239 -40.78 47.20 31.09
C LEU A 239 -41.13 46.91 32.57
N LYS A 240 -40.29 46.08 33.21
CA LYS A 240 -39.47 46.34 34.42
C LYS A 240 -39.29 45.03 35.21
N ASN A 241 -38.06 44.56 35.45
CA ASN A 241 -36.99 45.06 36.34
C ASN A 241 -37.01 44.34 37.69
N ASN A 242 -35.80 43.94 38.09
CA ASN A 242 -35.27 43.90 39.46
C ASN A 242 -35.51 42.68 40.38
N ASN A 243 -34.39 41.98 40.54
CA ASN A 243 -33.60 41.89 41.78
C ASN A 243 -34.04 40.97 42.92
N LYS A 244 -32.96 40.55 43.61
CA LYS A 244 -32.85 40.20 45.03
C LYS A 244 -33.27 38.78 45.41
N VAL A 245 -32.62 38.11 46.35
CA VAL A 245 -31.30 38.21 47.01
C VAL A 245 -31.25 37.01 47.96
N VAL A 246 -30.06 36.40 48.10
CA VAL A 246 -29.48 35.90 49.36
C VAL A 246 -30.03 34.64 50.05
N ASN A 247 -29.06 33.77 50.30
CA ASN A 247 -28.78 32.87 51.43
C ASN A 247 -29.83 31.89 51.96
N GLY A 248 -29.32 30.69 52.28
CA GLY A 248 -29.88 29.91 53.38
C GLY A 248 -29.41 28.46 53.48
N ASN A 249 -28.13 28.28 53.79
CA ASN A 249 -27.55 27.27 54.70
C ASN A 249 -28.41 26.10 55.26
N VAL A 250 -27.80 24.91 55.17
CA VAL A 250 -27.45 23.98 56.28
C VAL A 250 -28.52 23.04 56.87
N ALA A 251 -28.25 21.75 56.62
CA ALA A 251 -28.34 20.54 57.47
C ALA A 251 -29.68 20.10 58.09
N LYS A 252 -30.01 18.80 57.95
CA LYS A 252 -29.71 17.75 58.94
C LYS A 252 -30.34 16.40 58.56
N THR A 253 -29.55 15.35 58.80
CA THR A 253 -29.88 13.99 59.30
C THR A 253 -31.30 13.43 59.19
N GLU A 254 -31.42 12.15 58.78
CA GLU A 254 -32.00 11.10 59.65
C GLU A 254 -31.65 9.67 59.19
N LYS A 255 -31.36 8.82 60.18
CA LYS A 255 -31.20 7.37 60.11
C LYS A 255 -32.58 6.71 60.19
N THR A 256 -32.75 5.53 59.60
CA THR A 256 -33.56 4.48 60.25
C THR A 256 -33.11 3.08 59.85
N GLU A 257 -32.88 2.25 60.87
CA GLU A 257 -32.67 0.81 60.84
C GLU A 257 -34.01 0.06 60.72
N LEU A 258 -33.99 -1.16 60.16
CA LEU A 258 -34.77 -2.36 60.59
C LEU A 258 -34.38 -3.52 59.66
N LYS A 259 -33.58 -4.50 60.09
CA LYS A 259 -33.84 -5.69 60.92
C LYS A 259 -34.76 -6.77 60.31
N ASP A 260 -34.14 -7.95 60.22
CA ASP A 260 -34.62 -9.25 60.68
C ASP A 260 -35.32 -10.25 59.74
N THR A 261 -34.54 -11.28 59.40
CA THR A 261 -34.73 -12.70 59.78
C THR A 261 -35.36 -13.70 58.82
N ASN A 262 -34.74 -14.90 58.90
CA ASN A 262 -35.28 -16.25 58.80
C ASN A 262 -35.43 -16.88 57.40
N LYS A 263 -35.24 -18.19 57.18
CA LYS A 263 -34.72 -19.35 57.95
C LYS A 263 -34.86 -20.59 57.04
N ILE A 264 -33.77 -21.35 56.85
CA ILE A 264 -33.62 -22.83 56.81
C ILE A 264 -34.49 -23.67 55.83
N VAL A 265 -33.87 -24.65 55.15
CA VAL A 265 -34.10 -26.13 55.30
C VAL A 265 -33.58 -26.92 54.08
N ASN A 266 -32.65 -27.85 54.38
CA ASN A 266 -32.37 -29.23 53.87
C ASN A 266 -32.51 -29.59 52.38
N GLY A 267 -31.74 -30.51 51.80
CA GLY A 267 -30.77 -31.48 52.34
C GLY A 267 -30.61 -32.70 51.40
N ASN A 268 -29.66 -33.57 51.77
CA ASN A 268 -29.34 -34.94 51.28
C ASN A 268 -28.42 -35.04 50.04
N ALA A 269 -27.22 -35.65 50.04
CA ALA A 269 -26.49 -36.70 50.78
C ALA A 269 -26.61 -38.15 50.24
N ALA A 270 -25.43 -38.82 50.25
CA ALA A 270 -25.11 -40.26 50.07
C ALA A 270 -24.95 -40.79 48.63
N ASN A 271 -24.00 -41.66 48.25
CA ASN A 271 -23.16 -42.67 48.92
C ASN A 271 -21.94 -43.02 48.00
N VAL A 272 -20.68 -43.15 48.44
CA VAL A 272 -19.95 -44.27 49.12
C VAL A 272 -19.39 -45.40 48.22
N LYS A 273 -18.04 -45.58 48.31
CA LYS A 273 -17.14 -46.80 48.34
C LYS A 273 -15.94 -46.58 47.40
N LYS A 274 -14.65 -46.46 47.77
CA LYS A 274 -13.67 -47.11 48.68
C LYS A 274 -13.23 -48.53 48.29
N VAL A 275 -11.89 -48.68 48.27
CA VAL A 275 -11.03 -49.90 48.28
C VAL A 275 -10.97 -50.62 46.91
N GLU A 276 -9.85 -51.07 46.32
CA GLU A 276 -8.66 -51.71 46.91
C GLU A 276 -7.44 -51.72 45.97
N GLU A 277 -6.31 -51.99 46.59
CA GLU A 277 -4.92 -52.03 46.14
C GLU A 277 -4.56 -53.36 45.43
N VAL A 278 -3.33 -53.45 44.91
CA VAL A 278 -2.47 -54.67 44.80
C VAL A 278 -2.01 -55.14 43.38
N LYS A 279 -0.67 -55.12 43.24
CA LYS A 279 0.28 -55.99 42.48
C LYS A 279 0.61 -55.76 40.99
N ASN A 280 1.83 -55.24 40.80
CA ASN A 280 3.00 -55.93 40.22
C ASN A 280 2.77 -56.91 39.06
N VAL A 281 3.27 -56.58 37.87
CA VAL A 281 3.99 -57.53 37.00
C VAL A 281 5.14 -56.80 36.29
N LYS A 282 6.37 -57.08 36.75
CA LYS A 282 7.60 -57.00 35.95
C LYS A 282 7.46 -57.92 34.74
N LYS A 283 7.77 -57.43 33.54
CA LYS A 283 8.20 -58.30 32.44
C LYS A 283 9.48 -57.76 31.80
N GLU A 284 10.56 -58.42 32.20
CA GLU A 284 11.81 -58.52 31.46
C GLU A 284 11.54 -59.05 30.05
N VAL A 285 12.12 -58.40 29.03
CA VAL A 285 12.36 -59.04 27.73
C VAL A 285 13.83 -58.80 27.37
N LYS A 286 14.60 -59.83 27.73
CA LYS A 286 15.76 -60.42 27.06
C LYS A 286 16.48 -59.58 25.99
N GLN A 287 17.72 -59.27 26.36
CA GLN A 287 18.86 -59.15 25.44
C GLN A 287 19.02 -60.47 24.67
N ASP A 288 19.07 -60.39 23.33
CA ASP A 288 19.69 -61.42 22.51
C ASP A 288 20.81 -60.78 21.69
N ALA A 289 22.01 -61.26 22.00
CA ALA A 289 23.24 -60.97 21.31
C ALA A 289 23.18 -61.50 19.87
N LYS A 290 23.40 -60.62 18.88
CA LYS A 290 23.85 -61.02 17.55
C LYS A 290 25.20 -60.40 17.24
N LYS A 291 26.12 -61.32 16.95
CA LYS A 291 27.51 -61.17 16.56
C LYS A 291 27.74 -60.13 15.44
N PRO A 292 28.96 -59.57 15.38
CA PRO A 292 29.37 -58.65 14.33
C PRO A 292 29.56 -59.40 13.01
N VAL A 293 28.93 -58.91 11.95
CA VAL A 293 29.20 -59.37 10.58
C VAL A 293 30.33 -58.51 10.03
N GLU A 294 31.45 -59.18 9.74
CA GLU A 294 32.56 -58.66 8.96
C GLU A 294 32.08 -58.27 7.55
N THR A 295 32.08 -56.98 7.22
CA THR A 295 32.09 -56.54 5.82
C THR A 295 33.52 -56.24 5.39
N LYS A 296 34.02 -57.14 4.54
CA LYS A 296 35.26 -57.00 3.76
C LYS A 296 35.26 -55.73 2.90
N PRO A 297 36.45 -55.17 2.60
CA PRO A 297 36.61 -53.89 1.93
C PRO A 297 36.25 -54.02 0.45
N ASN A 298 35.36 -53.14 -0.01
CA ASN A 298 35.00 -53.09 -1.42
C ASN A 298 36.02 -52.23 -2.19
N LYS A 299 36.40 -52.81 -3.32
CA LYS A 299 37.42 -52.40 -4.29
C LYS A 299 37.45 -50.91 -4.62
N HIS A 300 38.68 -50.41 -4.60
CA HIS A 300 39.20 -49.28 -5.37
C HIS A 300 38.66 -49.35 -6.82
N VAL A 301 37.85 -48.36 -7.22
CA VAL A 301 37.53 -48.10 -8.62
C VAL A 301 38.38 -46.90 -9.02
N ASP A 302 39.28 -47.14 -9.97
CA ASP A 302 40.16 -46.14 -10.57
C ASP A 302 39.34 -45.05 -11.25
N LYS A 303 39.47 -43.83 -10.72
CA LYS A 303 39.01 -42.61 -11.38
C LYS A 303 40.09 -42.19 -12.40
N PRO A 304 39.75 -41.97 -13.68
CA PRO A 304 40.73 -41.54 -14.66
C PRO A 304 41.21 -40.12 -14.32
N LYS A 305 42.54 -39.96 -14.29
CA LYS A 305 43.24 -38.68 -14.15
C LYS A 305 42.91 -37.77 -15.32
N GLU A 306 42.01 -36.83 -15.08
CA GLU A 306 41.81 -35.69 -15.97
C GLU A 306 42.90 -34.65 -15.68
N LYS A 307 43.72 -34.35 -16.71
CA LYS A 307 44.81 -33.39 -16.65
C LYS A 307 44.23 -31.99 -16.50
N VAL A 308 44.39 -31.38 -15.33
CA VAL A 308 44.17 -29.95 -15.12
C VAL A 308 45.35 -29.20 -15.72
N ALA A 309 45.12 -28.60 -16.89
CA ALA A 309 46.01 -27.59 -17.46
C ALA A 309 45.78 -26.23 -16.78
N ASP A 310 46.89 -25.51 -16.67
CA ASP A 310 47.06 -24.25 -15.93
C ASP A 310 46.19 -23.06 -16.39
N LEU A 311 46.08 -22.12 -15.44
CA LEU A 311 45.55 -20.75 -15.46
C LEU A 311 45.24 -20.10 -16.83
N PRO A 312 44.05 -19.47 -16.96
CA PRO A 312 43.96 -18.02 -16.72
C PRO A 312 42.61 -17.61 -16.07
N LYS A 313 42.51 -17.62 -14.73
CA LYS A 313 41.31 -17.12 -14.01
C LYS A 313 41.54 -15.83 -13.20
N LYS A 314 42.78 -15.48 -12.84
CA LYS A 314 43.06 -14.28 -12.04
C LYS A 314 42.90 -12.96 -12.81
N GLN A 315 43.12 -12.94 -14.13
CA GLN A 315 42.97 -11.71 -14.93
C GLN A 315 41.51 -11.23 -15.02
N LYS A 316 40.53 -12.15 -15.15
CA LYS A 316 39.10 -11.78 -15.23
C LYS A 316 38.55 -11.13 -13.97
N ALA A 317 39.04 -11.53 -12.79
CA ALA A 317 38.55 -10.99 -11.52
C ALA A 317 38.94 -9.51 -11.32
N ALA A 318 40.21 -9.17 -11.60
CA ALA A 318 40.71 -7.80 -11.49
C ALA A 318 40.08 -6.86 -12.55
N GLU A 319 39.72 -7.41 -13.71
CA GLU A 319 39.05 -6.67 -14.78
C GLU A 319 37.58 -6.37 -14.45
N LEU A 320 36.86 -7.34 -13.87
CA LEU A 320 35.50 -7.14 -13.34
C LEU A 320 35.45 -6.08 -12.24
N ASP A 321 36.42 -6.06 -11.33
CA ASP A 321 36.47 -5.04 -10.27
C ASP A 321 36.71 -3.63 -10.85
N LYS A 322 37.51 -3.50 -11.93
CA LYS A 322 37.68 -2.23 -12.63
C LYS A 322 36.39 -1.75 -13.31
N ILE A 323 35.63 -2.65 -13.92
CA ILE A 323 34.34 -2.34 -14.56
C ILE A 323 33.34 -1.88 -13.50
N LEU A 324 33.28 -2.54 -12.35
CA LEU A 324 32.36 -2.17 -11.27
C LEU A 324 32.69 -0.78 -10.70
N CYS A 325 33.97 -0.52 -10.39
CA CYS A 325 34.42 0.81 -9.95
C CYS A 325 34.14 1.90 -10.99
N LYS A 326 34.35 1.61 -12.28
CA LYS A 326 34.05 2.53 -13.38
C LYS A 326 32.55 2.89 -13.44
N ASN A 327 31.67 1.90 -13.28
CA ASN A 327 30.22 2.12 -13.29
C ASN A 327 29.73 2.92 -12.07
N LEU A 328 30.43 2.80 -10.94
CA LEU A 328 30.17 3.59 -9.73
C LEU A 328 30.81 4.99 -9.76
N GLY A 329 31.54 5.35 -10.83
CA GLY A 329 32.25 6.63 -10.91
C GLY A 329 33.39 6.76 -9.90
N ALA A 330 33.91 5.66 -9.37
CA ALA A 330 34.87 5.63 -8.27
C ALA A 330 36.18 4.93 -8.66
N LYS A 331 37.29 5.30 -8.01
CA LYS A 331 38.60 4.62 -8.22
C LYS A 331 38.66 3.25 -7.53
N ASN A 332 37.90 3.07 -6.46
CA ASN A 332 37.84 1.91 -5.58
C ASN A 332 36.48 1.90 -4.84
N TYR A 333 36.12 0.79 -4.20
CA TYR A 333 34.88 0.68 -3.42
C TYR A 333 34.87 1.52 -2.13
N ILE A 334 35.99 2.15 -1.78
CA ILE A 334 36.20 2.86 -0.52
C ILE A 334 36.52 4.31 -0.85
N THR A 335 35.57 5.20 -0.59
CA THR A 335 35.75 6.64 -0.76
C THR A 335 35.99 7.30 0.60
N SER A 336 36.58 8.49 0.60
CA SER A 336 36.74 9.31 1.81
C SER A 336 35.96 10.61 1.66
N GLY A 337 35.11 10.94 2.62
CA GLY A 337 34.39 12.21 2.73
C GLY A 337 34.42 12.67 4.18
N ASP A 338 34.69 13.96 4.42
CA ASP A 338 34.69 14.58 5.76
C ASP A 338 35.57 13.89 6.83
N GLY A 339 36.66 13.24 6.39
CA GLY A 339 37.58 12.52 7.28
C GLY A 339 37.15 11.09 7.62
N GLU A 340 35.95 10.68 7.20
CA GLU A 340 35.45 9.32 7.33
C GLU A 340 35.64 8.55 6.01
N LYS A 341 35.89 7.24 6.14
CA LYS A 341 35.94 6.34 4.98
C LYS A 341 34.57 5.68 4.84
N TRP A 342 34.06 5.56 3.62
CA TRP A 342 32.77 4.94 3.33
C TRP A 342 32.93 3.88 2.25
N CYS A 343 32.24 2.75 2.39
CA CYS A 343 32.16 1.76 1.31
C CYS A 343 30.97 2.05 0.39
N LEU A 344 31.22 2.33 -0.89
CA LEU A 344 30.19 2.57 -1.91
C LEU A 344 29.33 1.34 -2.22
N LEU A 345 29.86 0.14 -1.97
CA LEU A 345 29.16 -1.10 -2.26
C LEU A 345 28.18 -1.49 -1.12
N CYS A 346 28.56 -1.20 0.12
CA CYS A 346 27.75 -1.52 1.32
C CYS A 346 26.96 -0.31 1.85
N GLU A 347 27.23 0.89 1.31
CA GLU A 347 26.70 2.17 1.80
C GLU A 347 26.94 2.39 3.30
N TRP A 348 28.03 1.84 3.85
CA TRP A 348 28.35 1.94 5.27
C TRP A 348 29.65 2.70 5.59
N PRO A 349 29.64 3.54 6.65
CA PRO A 349 30.86 4.14 7.17
C PRO A 349 31.75 3.04 7.75
N LEU A 350 33.05 3.14 7.48
CA LEU A 350 34.05 2.16 7.87
C LEU A 350 34.51 2.45 9.30
N VAL A 351 33.96 1.71 10.26
CA VAL A 351 34.43 1.73 11.66
C VAL A 351 35.76 0.98 11.81
N GLU A 352 36.02 0.01 10.93
CA GLU A 352 37.25 -0.78 10.91
C GLU A 352 38.14 -0.45 9.69
N SER A 353 39.32 -1.07 9.59
CA SER A 353 40.19 -0.85 8.45
C SER A 353 39.51 -1.30 7.13
N PRO A 354 39.74 -0.60 6.01
CA PRO A 354 39.17 -1.00 4.72
C PRO A 354 39.44 -2.47 4.36
N GLU A 355 40.60 -2.99 4.76
CA GLU A 355 41.00 -4.37 4.51
C GLU A 355 40.19 -5.39 5.31
N SER A 356 39.75 -5.06 6.52
CA SER A 356 38.86 -5.95 7.30
C SER A 356 37.46 -5.92 6.72
N HIS A 357 36.93 -4.74 6.40
CA HIS A 357 35.60 -4.56 5.84
C HIS A 357 35.39 -5.32 4.52
N ILE A 358 36.35 -5.25 3.60
CA ILE A 358 36.27 -5.97 2.32
C ILE A 358 36.16 -7.49 2.54
N ARG A 359 36.68 -8.02 3.65
CA ARG A 359 36.61 -9.46 3.97
C ARG A 359 35.33 -9.86 4.71
N ILE A 360 34.50 -8.91 5.14
CA ILE A 360 33.24 -9.21 5.83
C ILE A 360 32.29 -9.94 4.87
N PRO A 361 31.56 -10.98 5.34
CA PRO A 361 30.62 -11.75 4.50
C PRO A 361 29.59 -10.90 3.75
N HIS A 362 29.13 -9.80 4.37
CA HIS A 362 28.22 -8.84 3.76
C HIS A 362 28.80 -8.21 2.48
N HIS A 363 30.01 -7.64 2.56
CA HIS A 363 30.70 -7.03 1.42
C HIS A 363 30.94 -8.06 0.30
N GLN A 364 31.40 -9.27 0.66
CA GLN A 364 31.64 -10.34 -0.30
C GLN A 364 30.35 -10.80 -1.01
N SER A 365 29.22 -10.83 -0.30
CA SER A 365 27.92 -11.21 -0.86
C SER A 365 27.40 -10.17 -1.86
N LEU A 366 27.46 -8.89 -1.50
CA LEU A 366 27.10 -7.78 -2.41
C LEU A 366 28.00 -7.76 -3.66
N LEU A 367 29.29 -7.96 -3.47
CA LEU A 367 30.26 -8.02 -4.57
C LEU A 367 29.96 -9.20 -5.52
N ALA A 368 29.60 -10.36 -4.98
CA ALA A 368 29.22 -11.53 -5.77
C ALA A 368 27.94 -11.28 -6.59
N MET A 369 26.92 -10.64 -6.00
CA MET A 369 25.68 -10.28 -6.70
C MET A 369 25.93 -9.31 -7.85
N HIS A 370 26.74 -8.27 -7.62
CA HIS A 370 27.11 -7.32 -8.66
C HIS A 370 27.93 -7.98 -9.79
N LYS A 371 28.90 -8.84 -9.45
CA LYS A 371 29.68 -9.59 -10.45
C LYS A 371 28.79 -10.51 -11.29
N LYS A 372 27.79 -11.14 -10.66
CA LYS A 372 26.79 -11.96 -11.36
C LYS A 372 25.94 -11.12 -12.32
N SER A 373 25.45 -9.96 -11.87
CA SER A 373 24.66 -9.05 -12.72
C SER A 373 25.44 -8.52 -13.92
N ILE A 374 26.74 -8.24 -13.76
CA ILE A 374 27.61 -7.83 -14.88
C ILE A 374 27.81 -8.99 -15.85
N ALA A 375 28.11 -10.20 -15.35
CA ALA A 375 28.29 -11.38 -16.19
C ALA A 375 27.01 -11.76 -16.97
N GLU A 376 25.82 -11.56 -16.38
CA GLU A 376 24.52 -11.75 -17.03
C GLU A 376 24.23 -10.70 -18.10
N LYS A 377 24.67 -9.44 -17.89
CA LYS A 377 24.57 -8.39 -18.90
C LYS A 377 25.52 -8.63 -20.08
N ASP A 378 26.73 -9.11 -19.81
CA ASP A 378 27.71 -9.43 -20.86
C ASP A 378 27.31 -10.65 -21.69
N SER A 379 26.65 -11.64 -21.08
CA SER A 379 26.16 -12.84 -21.79
C SER A 379 24.93 -12.56 -22.67
N ASN A 380 24.11 -11.56 -22.32
CA ASN A 380 22.98 -11.10 -23.15
C ASN A 380 23.39 -10.11 -24.26
N ASN A 381 24.63 -9.60 -24.24
CA ASN A 381 25.08 -8.55 -25.16
C ASN A 381 25.61 -9.06 -26.52
N ASN A 382 25.61 -10.38 -26.76
CA ASN A 382 26.11 -10.94 -28.00
C ASN A 382 25.10 -10.97 -29.16
N ASN A 383 23.88 -10.41 -29.00
CA ASN A 383 22.88 -10.41 -30.08
C ASN A 383 22.01 -9.15 -30.28
N ASN A 384 22.22 -8.01 -29.57
CA ASN A 384 21.41 -6.80 -29.83
C ASN A 384 21.95 -5.49 -29.20
N THR A 385 23.21 -5.15 -29.42
CA THR A 385 23.85 -3.91 -28.94
C THR A 385 23.70 -2.73 -29.91
N ALA A 386 22.45 -2.27 -30.11
CA ALA A 386 22.20 -0.97 -30.75
C ALA A 386 21.11 -0.12 -30.05
N SER A 387 20.22 -0.71 -29.23
CA SER A 387 18.96 -0.04 -28.87
C SER A 387 19.02 0.89 -27.63
N LYS A 388 19.96 0.71 -26.70
CA LYS A 388 19.93 1.45 -25.42
C LYS A 388 20.64 2.81 -25.46
N ASP A 389 21.76 2.92 -26.16
CA ASP A 389 22.48 4.19 -26.33
C ASP A 389 21.77 5.12 -27.33
N GLU A 390 20.95 4.58 -28.24
CA GLU A 390 20.12 5.37 -29.14
C GLU A 390 18.94 6.05 -28.44
N LYS A 391 18.36 5.43 -27.40
CA LYS A 391 17.28 6.05 -26.62
C LYS A 391 17.76 7.20 -25.75
N ILE A 392 18.96 7.11 -25.15
CA ILE A 392 19.54 8.20 -24.34
C ILE A 392 19.79 9.44 -25.22
N ASN A 393 20.32 9.24 -26.44
CA ASN A 393 20.54 10.33 -27.38
C ASN A 393 19.25 11.01 -27.89
N LEU A 394 18.10 10.34 -27.84
CA LEU A 394 16.84 10.92 -28.31
C LEU A 394 16.35 12.05 -27.37
N PHE A 395 16.52 11.88 -26.05
CA PHE A 395 16.10 12.86 -25.03
C PHE A 395 16.89 14.16 -25.17
N ASP A 396 18.20 14.08 -25.41
CA ASP A 396 19.06 15.24 -25.53
C ASP A 396 18.83 16.04 -26.83
N ASN A 397 18.10 15.47 -27.81
CA ASN A 397 17.85 16.08 -29.11
C ASN A 397 16.37 16.48 -29.35
N VAL A 398 15.49 16.40 -28.35
CA VAL A 398 14.06 16.74 -28.51
C VAL A 398 13.88 18.17 -29.06
N ASP A 399 14.58 19.15 -28.48
CA ASP A 399 14.49 20.55 -28.92
C ASP A 399 14.96 20.73 -30.38
N LYS A 400 16.03 20.03 -30.77
CA LYS A 400 16.57 20.02 -32.14
C LYS A 400 15.53 19.47 -33.13
N TYR A 401 14.78 18.44 -32.75
CA TYR A 401 13.75 17.83 -33.60
C TYR A 401 12.49 18.69 -33.69
N GLN A 402 12.04 19.27 -32.57
CA GLN A 402 10.91 20.19 -32.55
C GLN A 402 11.17 21.45 -33.38
N ALA A 403 12.39 22.00 -33.34
CA ALA A 403 12.81 23.11 -34.20
C ALA A 403 12.77 22.79 -35.70
N ASN A 404 12.74 21.50 -36.07
CA ASN A 404 12.60 21.03 -37.44
C ASN A 404 11.17 20.55 -37.77
N ASP A 405 10.19 20.94 -36.96
CA ASP A 405 8.76 20.58 -37.09
C ASP A 405 8.50 19.07 -36.92
N VAL A 406 9.33 18.37 -36.15
CA VAL A 406 9.08 16.97 -35.75
C VAL A 406 8.62 16.96 -34.29
N ASN A 407 7.36 16.56 -34.07
CA ASN A 407 6.81 16.40 -32.73
C ASN A 407 7.20 15.03 -32.16
N ILE A 408 7.84 15.02 -31.00
CA ILE A 408 8.30 13.81 -30.30
C ILE A 408 7.38 13.60 -29.09
N ASP A 409 6.61 12.52 -29.10
CA ASP A 409 5.80 12.09 -27.96
C ASP A 409 6.53 10.95 -27.25
N LEU A 410 7.22 11.31 -26.17
CA LEU A 410 8.01 10.39 -25.34
C LEU A 410 7.13 9.37 -24.60
N ILE A 411 5.86 9.69 -24.33
CA ILE A 411 4.95 8.82 -23.60
C ILE A 411 4.50 7.67 -24.50
N ASN A 412 4.18 7.99 -25.75
CA ASN A 412 3.68 7.02 -26.72
C ASN A 412 4.79 6.41 -27.61
N GLU A 413 6.05 6.82 -27.41
CA GLU A 413 7.19 6.49 -28.28
C GLU A 413 6.87 6.74 -29.78
N THR A 414 6.33 7.93 -30.10
CA THR A 414 6.01 8.30 -31.49
C THR A 414 6.65 9.61 -31.93
N ALA A 415 7.04 9.70 -33.21
CA ALA A 415 7.57 10.91 -33.83
C ALA A 415 6.71 11.27 -35.05
N PHE A 416 6.28 12.53 -35.16
CA PHE A 416 5.42 13.00 -36.25
C PHE A 416 5.97 14.28 -36.89
N CYS A 417 6.24 14.26 -38.19
CA CYS A 417 6.67 15.47 -38.91
C CYS A 417 5.48 16.30 -39.38
N LYS A 418 5.36 17.54 -38.90
CA LYS A 418 4.32 18.48 -39.33
C LYS A 418 4.52 18.97 -40.76
N LYS A 419 5.77 19.02 -41.29
CA LYS A 419 6.04 19.48 -42.67
C LYS A 419 5.42 18.59 -43.74
N CYS A 420 5.42 17.27 -43.56
CA CYS A 420 4.84 16.34 -44.52
C CYS A 420 3.70 15.49 -43.96
N SER A 421 3.28 15.72 -42.72
CA SER A 421 2.22 14.96 -42.04
C SER A 421 2.44 13.45 -42.02
N LYS A 422 3.68 13.00 -41.75
CA LYS A 422 4.04 11.57 -41.69
C LYS A 422 4.55 11.21 -40.30
N ASN A 423 4.17 10.01 -39.84
CA ASN A 423 4.84 9.36 -38.70
C ASN A 423 6.24 8.90 -39.13
N ILE A 424 7.22 9.13 -38.26
CA ILE A 424 8.60 8.70 -38.40
C ILE A 424 8.86 7.64 -37.33
N ASP A 425 9.70 6.67 -37.63
CA ASP A 425 10.16 5.70 -36.65
C ASP A 425 10.85 6.42 -35.47
N PHE A 426 10.55 5.98 -34.24
CA PHE A 426 11.00 6.62 -33.01
C PHE A 426 12.45 6.26 -32.65
N ASN A 427 13.37 6.68 -33.51
CA ASN A 427 14.81 6.60 -33.26
C ASN A 427 15.53 7.80 -33.91
N THR A 428 16.64 8.21 -33.30
CA THR A 428 17.47 9.37 -33.68
C THR A 428 17.85 9.35 -35.16
N CYS A 429 18.27 8.19 -35.68
CA CYS A 429 18.78 8.04 -37.03
C CYS A 429 17.68 8.24 -38.10
N ALA A 430 16.48 7.70 -37.87
CA ALA A 430 15.33 7.86 -38.76
C ALA A 430 14.81 9.30 -38.77
N ILE A 431 14.76 9.95 -37.61
CA ILE A 431 14.34 11.35 -37.47
C ILE A 431 15.31 12.28 -38.19
N GLU A 432 16.62 12.09 -38.03
CA GLU A 432 17.63 12.90 -38.70
C GLU A 432 17.62 12.72 -40.22
N LYS A 433 17.56 11.47 -40.72
CA LYS A 433 17.39 11.20 -42.15
C LYS A 433 16.14 11.87 -42.73
N HIS A 434 15.04 11.84 -41.98
CA HIS A 434 13.80 12.47 -42.40
C HIS A 434 13.93 14.01 -42.50
N ILE A 435 14.56 14.64 -41.51
CA ILE A 435 14.83 16.09 -41.49
C ILE A 435 15.72 16.49 -42.68
N ASP A 436 16.76 15.72 -42.99
CA ASP A 436 17.66 16.01 -44.12
C ASP A 436 16.98 15.81 -45.49
N GLY A 437 15.99 14.91 -45.57
CA GLY A 437 15.10 14.78 -46.73
C GLY A 437 14.38 16.09 -47.07
N HIS A 438 13.91 16.84 -46.07
CA HIS A 438 13.29 18.15 -46.28
C HIS A 438 14.28 19.22 -46.75
N LYS A 439 15.52 19.19 -46.24
CA LYS A 439 16.57 20.14 -46.64
C LYS A 439 16.95 19.97 -48.11
N THR A 440 17.05 18.73 -48.57
CA THR A 440 17.43 18.42 -49.97
C THR A 440 16.29 18.66 -50.96
N ALA A 441 15.03 18.44 -50.57
CA ALA A 441 13.86 18.74 -51.41
C ALA A 441 13.73 20.24 -51.70
N ASN A 442 13.95 21.10 -50.71
CA ASN A 442 13.88 22.56 -50.88
C ASN A 442 14.99 23.14 -51.75
N ALA A 443 16.13 22.46 -51.89
CA ALA A 443 17.22 22.88 -52.76
C ALA A 443 16.91 22.66 -54.25
N LYS A 444 16.06 21.69 -54.59
CA LYS A 444 15.71 21.35 -55.99
C LYS A 444 14.62 22.23 -56.59
N THR A 445 13.82 22.92 -55.77
CA THR A 445 12.69 23.74 -56.23
C THR A 445 13.06 25.18 -56.64
N LYS A 446 14.35 25.59 -56.52
CA LYS A 446 14.81 26.95 -56.90
C LYS A 446 15.35 27.07 -58.34
N LYS A 447 15.25 26.04 -59.19
CA LYS A 447 15.64 26.09 -60.61
C LYS A 447 14.57 25.50 -61.53
N SER A 448 13.44 26.18 -61.70
CA SER A 448 12.66 26.10 -62.95
C SER A 448 11.56 27.16 -62.98
N GLN A 449 11.53 27.90 -64.09
CA GLN A 449 10.44 28.71 -64.64
C GLN A 449 10.08 30.05 -63.98
N THR A 450 10.83 31.05 -64.43
CA THR A 450 10.35 32.38 -64.81
C THR A 450 9.31 32.32 -65.93
N THR A 451 8.14 32.93 -65.74
CA THR A 451 7.36 33.68 -66.77
C THR A 451 6.24 34.49 -66.09
N PRO A 452 5.78 35.62 -66.68
CA PRO A 452 5.51 36.86 -65.94
C PRO A 452 4.08 37.43 -66.13
N LEU A 453 3.84 38.60 -65.48
CA LEU A 453 2.66 39.50 -65.51
C LEU A 453 1.46 39.06 -64.65
N ALA A 454 0.70 39.95 -63.97
CA ALA A 454 0.59 41.41 -64.04
C ALA A 454 0.07 42.01 -62.72
N TRP A 455 0.24 43.34 -62.63
CA TRP A 455 -0.26 44.35 -61.68
C TRP A 455 -1.60 44.03 -60.98
N GLY A 456 -1.90 44.46 -59.76
CA GLY A 456 -1.41 45.57 -58.96
C GLY A 456 -2.64 46.28 -58.35
N MET A 457 -2.61 46.64 -57.06
CA MET A 457 -3.32 47.80 -56.51
C MET A 457 -2.96 48.00 -55.04
N LYS A 458 -2.63 49.25 -54.72
CA LYS A 458 -2.33 49.77 -53.39
C LYS A 458 -3.61 50.17 -52.69
N SER A 459 -3.65 50.06 -51.36
CA SER A 459 -4.26 51.11 -50.52
C SER A 459 -3.75 51.00 -49.08
N ASN A 460 -3.11 52.09 -48.64
CA ASN A 460 -2.92 52.44 -47.23
C ASN A 460 -4.29 52.77 -46.60
N GLY A 461 -4.48 52.44 -45.33
CA GLY A 461 -5.65 52.89 -44.57
C GLY A 461 -5.70 52.28 -43.19
N THR A 462 -5.16 53.01 -42.22
CA THR A 462 -5.33 52.84 -40.78
C THR A 462 -6.81 52.84 -40.40
N GLU A 463 -7.31 51.80 -39.74
CA GLU A 463 -8.50 51.91 -38.87
C GLU A 463 -8.66 50.72 -37.91
N LYS A 464 -9.14 51.05 -36.71
CA LYS A 464 -9.24 50.24 -35.50
C LYS A 464 -10.15 49.02 -35.70
N THR A 465 -9.65 47.81 -35.42
CA THR A 465 -10.48 46.61 -35.30
C THR A 465 -10.98 46.42 -33.87
N THR A 466 -12.26 46.75 -33.65
CA THR A 466 -13.04 46.23 -32.52
C THR A 466 -13.70 44.93 -32.96
N LEU A 467 -13.23 43.80 -32.41
CA LEU A 467 -13.80 42.48 -32.65
C LEU A 467 -15.05 42.28 -31.76
N TYR A 468 -16.21 42.69 -32.27
CA TYR A 468 -17.50 42.12 -31.87
C TYR A 468 -17.94 41.14 -32.96
N THR A 469 -17.69 39.85 -32.76
CA THR A 469 -18.28 38.79 -33.60
C THR A 469 -19.65 38.42 -33.03
N LYS A 470 -20.68 38.55 -33.87
CA LYS A 470 -22.02 38.02 -33.63
C LYS A 470 -21.95 36.48 -33.49
N PRO A 471 -22.74 35.87 -32.60
CA PRO A 471 -22.75 34.42 -32.43
C PRO A 471 -23.24 33.73 -33.71
N VAL A 472 -22.42 32.79 -34.21
CA VAL A 472 -22.76 31.93 -35.34
C VAL A 472 -23.81 30.93 -34.87
N THR A 473 -25.04 31.09 -35.33
CA THR A 473 -26.11 30.09 -35.19
C THR A 473 -25.81 28.92 -36.12
N PHE A 474 -25.36 27.80 -35.55
CA PHE A 474 -25.33 26.52 -36.25
C PHE A 474 -26.77 26.04 -36.47
N THR A 475 -27.29 26.21 -37.69
CA THR A 475 -28.50 25.52 -38.14
C THR A 475 -28.18 24.02 -38.31
N GLY A 476 -28.47 23.24 -37.27
CA GLY A 476 -28.33 21.79 -37.27
C GLY A 476 -29.32 21.17 -38.27
N LYS A 477 -28.79 20.51 -39.29
CA LYS A 477 -29.53 19.48 -40.03
C LYS A 477 -29.66 18.27 -39.12
N ASP A 478 -30.89 17.81 -38.93
CA ASP A 478 -31.29 16.60 -38.22
C ASP A 478 -30.37 15.41 -38.53
N LYS A 479 -29.45 15.13 -37.62
CA LYS A 479 -28.80 13.81 -37.54
C LYS A 479 -29.64 12.99 -36.58
N SER A 480 -30.37 12.03 -37.14
CA SER A 480 -31.08 10.98 -36.39
C SER A 480 -30.24 10.49 -35.20
N PRO A 481 -30.83 10.27 -34.01
CA PRO A 481 -30.10 9.84 -32.83
C PRO A 481 -29.31 8.56 -33.15
N ARG A 482 -27.98 8.65 -33.06
CA ARG A 482 -27.07 7.54 -33.31
C ARG A 482 -27.36 6.49 -32.23
N LYS A 483 -27.90 5.34 -32.64
CA LYS A 483 -28.26 4.23 -31.74
C LYS A 483 -27.00 3.82 -30.95
N VAL A 484 -26.97 4.11 -29.66
CA VAL A 484 -25.87 3.69 -28.77
C VAL A 484 -25.91 2.17 -28.68
N PRO A 485 -24.80 1.46 -28.93
CA PRO A 485 -24.75 0.01 -28.75
C PRO A 485 -25.15 -0.38 -27.32
N SER A 486 -25.97 -1.42 -27.18
CA SER A 486 -26.31 -1.96 -25.87
C SER A 486 -25.11 -2.63 -25.22
N GLU A 487 -25.04 -2.65 -23.89
CA GLU A 487 -23.94 -3.26 -23.13
C GLU A 487 -23.75 -4.75 -23.48
N SER A 488 -24.86 -5.47 -23.71
CA SER A 488 -24.85 -6.86 -24.17
C SER A 488 -24.10 -7.03 -25.50
N GLN A 489 -24.21 -6.07 -26.44
CA GLN A 489 -23.48 -6.13 -27.71
C GLN A 489 -21.98 -5.90 -27.52
N VAL A 490 -21.58 -5.07 -26.56
CA VAL A 490 -20.17 -4.82 -26.24
C VAL A 490 -19.54 -6.05 -25.60
N GLN A 491 -20.24 -6.67 -24.64
CA GLN A 491 -19.78 -7.90 -23.97
C GLN A 491 -19.70 -9.08 -24.95
N GLU A 492 -20.69 -9.25 -25.84
CA GLU A 492 -20.68 -10.31 -26.84
C GLU A 492 -19.54 -10.12 -27.86
N PHE A 493 -19.26 -8.87 -28.26
CA PHE A 493 -18.11 -8.55 -29.10
C PHE A 493 -16.78 -8.87 -28.40
N ALA A 494 -16.63 -8.44 -27.15
CA ALA A 494 -15.43 -8.70 -26.35
C ALA A 494 -15.16 -10.19 -26.20
N LYS A 495 -16.18 -10.97 -25.82
CA LYS A 495 -16.09 -12.43 -25.68
C LYS A 495 -15.70 -13.10 -26.99
N LYS A 496 -16.27 -12.66 -28.12
CA LYS A 496 -15.95 -13.20 -29.45
C LYS A 496 -14.50 -12.98 -29.87
N HIS A 497 -13.86 -11.92 -29.39
CA HIS A 497 -12.51 -11.53 -29.77
C HIS A 497 -11.45 -11.75 -28.67
N GLY A 498 -11.78 -12.52 -27.63
CA GLY A 498 -10.84 -12.85 -26.55
C GLY A 498 -10.42 -11.63 -25.72
N LEU A 499 -11.35 -10.70 -25.51
CA LEU A 499 -11.15 -9.55 -24.62
C LEU A 499 -11.79 -9.84 -23.26
N SER A 500 -11.02 -9.68 -22.19
CA SER A 500 -11.47 -9.90 -20.81
C SER A 500 -12.12 -8.64 -20.27
N HIS A 501 -13.32 -8.75 -19.71
CA HIS A 501 -14.03 -7.60 -19.13
C HIS A 501 -13.58 -7.37 -17.69
N ASN A 502 -12.96 -6.21 -17.41
CA ASN A 502 -12.64 -5.80 -16.07
C ASN A 502 -13.86 -5.11 -15.43
N ARG A 503 -14.45 -5.75 -14.44
CA ARG A 503 -15.66 -5.24 -13.76
C ARG A 503 -15.39 -4.01 -12.89
N ALA A 504 -14.15 -3.80 -12.43
CA ALA A 504 -13.84 -2.74 -11.48
C ALA A 504 -13.91 -1.33 -12.11
N ASP A 505 -13.37 -1.18 -13.31
CA ASP A 505 -13.36 0.09 -14.07
C ASP A 505 -14.23 0.04 -15.34
N ASN A 506 -14.97 -1.07 -15.49
CA ASN A 506 -15.77 -1.42 -16.66
C ASN A 506 -14.95 -1.53 -17.96
N SER A 507 -13.61 -1.56 -17.92
CA SER A 507 -12.76 -1.60 -19.12
C SER A 507 -12.65 -3.01 -19.71
N PHE A 508 -12.06 -3.12 -20.91
CA PHE A 508 -11.71 -4.42 -21.50
C PHE A 508 -10.20 -4.55 -21.60
N TYR A 509 -9.66 -5.75 -21.38
CA TYR A 509 -8.25 -6.05 -21.54
C TYR A 509 -8.04 -7.02 -22.71
N CYS A 510 -7.11 -6.70 -23.60
CA CYS A 510 -6.76 -7.56 -24.72
C CYS A 510 -5.50 -8.36 -24.40
N ASN A 511 -5.64 -9.64 -24.03
CA ASN A 511 -4.51 -10.53 -23.73
C ASN A 511 -3.49 -10.60 -24.88
N PRO A 512 -3.88 -10.72 -26.17
CA PRO A 512 -2.92 -10.70 -27.29
C PRO A 512 -2.05 -9.43 -27.37
N CYS A 513 -2.54 -8.30 -26.87
CA CYS A 513 -1.85 -7.01 -27.01
C CYS A 513 -1.38 -6.42 -25.68
N SER A 514 -1.63 -7.13 -24.57
CA SER A 514 -1.34 -6.70 -23.20
C SER A 514 -1.73 -5.25 -22.92
N ARG A 515 -2.93 -4.84 -23.36
CA ARG A 515 -3.41 -3.45 -23.23
C ARG A 515 -4.86 -3.35 -22.81
N ARG A 516 -5.16 -2.35 -21.95
CA ARG A 516 -6.54 -1.96 -21.60
C ARG A 516 -7.18 -1.12 -22.71
N LEU A 517 -8.48 -1.27 -22.85
CA LEU A 517 -9.33 -0.67 -23.86
C LEU A 517 -10.56 -0.05 -23.19
N SER A 518 -11.12 0.99 -23.80
CA SER A 518 -12.35 1.62 -23.33
C SER A 518 -13.57 0.70 -23.52
N THR A 519 -14.70 1.03 -22.89
CA THR A 519 -16.00 0.39 -23.10
C THR A 519 -16.63 0.68 -24.47
N ASN A 520 -16.03 1.55 -25.27
CA ASN A 520 -16.62 1.99 -26.52
C ASN A 520 -16.45 0.90 -27.59
N LEU A 521 -17.57 0.39 -28.12
CA LEU A 521 -17.55 -0.64 -29.15
C LEU A 521 -16.69 -0.27 -30.37
N ASN A 522 -16.66 1.01 -30.78
CA ASN A 522 -15.82 1.44 -31.89
C ASN A 522 -14.33 1.32 -31.55
N ASP A 523 -13.93 1.61 -30.31
CA ASP A 523 -12.53 1.50 -29.90
C ASP A 523 -12.10 0.03 -29.82
N LEU A 524 -12.98 -0.85 -29.34
CA LEU A 524 -12.77 -2.31 -29.37
C LEU A 524 -12.65 -2.83 -30.80
N GLN A 525 -13.56 -2.42 -31.70
CA GLN A 525 -13.54 -2.81 -33.11
C GLN A 525 -12.27 -2.32 -33.82
N ASN A 526 -11.90 -1.06 -33.62
CA ASN A 526 -10.67 -0.49 -34.18
C ASN A 526 -9.43 -1.19 -33.65
N HIS A 527 -9.43 -1.57 -32.37
CA HIS A 527 -8.34 -2.35 -31.79
C HIS A 527 -8.22 -3.74 -32.42
N VAL A 528 -9.31 -4.50 -32.44
CA VAL A 528 -9.34 -5.86 -32.99
C VAL A 528 -8.99 -5.86 -34.48
N ALA A 529 -9.41 -4.84 -35.22
CA ALA A 529 -9.06 -4.67 -36.64
C ALA A 529 -7.63 -4.15 -36.88
N SER A 530 -6.90 -3.77 -35.82
CA SER A 530 -5.54 -3.25 -35.98
C SER A 530 -4.58 -4.35 -36.41
N LYS A 531 -3.64 -4.01 -37.32
CA LYS A 531 -2.61 -4.94 -37.79
C LYS A 531 -1.81 -5.55 -36.64
N LEU A 532 -1.51 -4.75 -35.61
CA LEU A 532 -0.81 -5.22 -34.40
C LEU A 532 -1.58 -6.33 -33.68
N HIS A 533 -2.89 -6.17 -33.51
CA HIS A 533 -3.73 -7.20 -32.89
C HIS A 533 -3.78 -8.47 -33.73
N VAL A 534 -3.97 -8.34 -35.05
CA VAL A 534 -3.97 -9.48 -35.98
C VAL A 534 -2.63 -10.22 -35.96
N ASP A 535 -1.51 -9.49 -35.99
CA ASP A 535 -0.16 -10.07 -35.94
C ASP A 535 0.11 -10.75 -34.59
N ASN A 536 -0.35 -10.16 -33.48
CA ASN A 536 -0.20 -10.76 -32.15
C ASN A 536 -1.08 -11.99 -31.97
N MET A 537 -2.30 -11.97 -32.48
CA MET A 537 -3.18 -13.14 -32.54
C MET A 537 -2.56 -14.25 -33.38
N ALA A 538 -2.00 -13.92 -34.54
CA ALA A 538 -1.30 -14.88 -35.40
C ALA A 538 -0.07 -15.47 -34.68
N LYS A 539 0.75 -14.65 -34.04
CA LYS A 539 1.90 -15.11 -33.23
C LYS A 539 1.46 -16.03 -32.09
N LYS A 540 0.42 -15.67 -31.35
CA LYS A 540 -0.12 -16.46 -30.23
C LYS A 540 -0.72 -17.80 -30.73
N SER A 541 -1.40 -17.79 -31.89
CA SER A 541 -1.95 -19.00 -32.51
C SER A 541 -0.91 -19.96 -33.10
N SER A 542 0.29 -19.46 -33.42
CA SER A 542 1.33 -20.25 -34.10
C SER A 542 2.30 -21.00 -33.19
N LYS A 543 2.22 -20.83 -31.86
CA LYS A 543 3.19 -21.41 -30.92
C LYS A 543 2.65 -21.96 -29.60
N ILE A 544 1.35 -21.89 -29.34
CA ILE A 544 0.81 -22.43 -28.09
C ILE A 544 0.32 -23.85 -28.39
N GLU A 545 1.17 -24.84 -28.10
CA GLU A 545 0.64 -26.12 -27.62
C GLU A 545 -0.28 -25.75 -26.46
N VAL A 546 -1.59 -25.94 -26.63
CA VAL A 546 -2.59 -25.66 -25.58
C VAL A 546 -2.04 -26.31 -24.31
N PRO A 547 -1.67 -25.53 -23.28
CA PRO A 547 -1.10 -26.10 -22.08
C PRO A 547 -2.05 -27.18 -21.59
N ALA A 548 -1.51 -28.38 -21.33
CA ALA A 548 -2.35 -29.44 -20.80
C ALA A 548 -3.10 -28.88 -19.58
N PRO A 549 -4.42 -29.10 -19.48
CA PRO A 549 -5.20 -28.58 -18.38
C PRO A 549 -4.55 -29.00 -17.06
N PRO A 550 -4.52 -28.10 -16.05
CA PRO A 550 -3.81 -28.38 -14.82
C PRO A 550 -4.32 -29.66 -14.16
N VAL A 551 -3.41 -30.45 -13.61
CA VAL A 551 -3.78 -31.68 -12.89
C VAL A 551 -4.31 -31.27 -11.51
N LYS A 552 -5.57 -31.62 -11.22
CA LYS A 552 -6.30 -31.21 -10.03
C LYS A 552 -6.53 -32.41 -9.10
N VAL A 553 -6.21 -32.26 -7.82
CA VAL A 553 -6.44 -33.29 -6.78
C VAL A 553 -7.15 -32.63 -5.60
N ARG A 554 -8.01 -33.34 -4.87
CA ARG A 554 -8.64 -32.75 -3.66
C ARG A 554 -7.56 -32.32 -2.67
N LEU A 555 -7.71 -31.12 -2.11
CA LEU A 555 -6.73 -30.53 -1.20
C LEU A 555 -6.42 -31.47 -0.03
N LEU A 556 -7.45 -31.95 0.65
CA LEU A 556 -7.30 -32.78 1.84
C LEU A 556 -6.72 -34.17 1.56
N GLU A 557 -6.90 -34.70 0.36
CA GLU A 557 -6.24 -35.95 -0.05
C GLU A 557 -4.72 -35.76 -0.25
N THR A 558 -4.30 -34.51 -0.49
CA THR A 558 -2.88 -34.18 -0.69
C THR A 558 -2.18 -33.82 0.61
N VAL A 559 -2.87 -33.24 1.59
CA VAL A 559 -2.30 -32.85 2.89
C VAL A 559 -2.19 -34.08 3.80
N LYS A 560 -0.99 -34.69 3.87
CA LYS A 560 -0.68 -35.88 4.68
C LYS A 560 -0.20 -35.51 6.08
N SER A 561 0.58 -34.44 6.18
CA SER A 561 1.09 -33.93 7.47
C SER A 561 1.09 -32.41 7.47
N PHE A 562 0.96 -31.85 8.67
CA PHE A 562 1.09 -30.43 8.89
C PHE A 562 1.51 -30.13 10.33
N TRP A 563 2.06 -28.94 10.53
CA TRP A 563 2.16 -28.34 11.86
C TRP A 563 2.21 -26.83 11.73
N PHE A 564 1.99 -26.17 12.86
CA PHE A 564 2.05 -24.72 12.96
C PHE A 564 3.35 -24.30 13.63
N THR A 565 3.83 -23.11 13.26
CA THR A 565 4.90 -22.41 13.97
C THR A 565 4.59 -20.93 13.91
N GLU A 566 5.03 -20.19 14.92
CA GLU A 566 5.03 -18.73 14.87
C GLU A 566 6.27 -18.25 14.12
N ASN A 567 6.09 -17.18 13.36
CA ASN A 567 7.11 -16.41 12.68
C ASN A 567 6.88 -14.94 13.03
N GLU A 568 7.94 -14.20 13.40
CA GLU A 568 7.82 -12.81 13.83
C GLU A 568 7.26 -11.89 12.73
N GLU A 569 7.55 -12.17 11.46
CA GLU A 569 7.12 -11.36 10.31
C GLU A 569 5.73 -11.77 9.80
N GLU A 570 5.44 -13.07 9.75
CA GLU A 570 4.21 -13.60 9.13
C GLU A 570 3.14 -14.07 10.12
N GLY A 571 3.43 -14.07 11.42
CA GLY A 571 2.54 -14.58 12.45
C GLY A 571 2.42 -16.11 12.41
N CYS A 572 1.20 -16.63 12.43
CA CYS A 572 0.95 -18.07 12.43
C CYS A 572 1.18 -18.67 11.04
N VAL A 573 2.20 -19.52 10.91
CA VAL A 573 2.57 -20.22 9.68
C VAL A 573 2.18 -21.70 9.77
N MET A 574 1.75 -22.26 8.65
CA MET A 574 1.51 -23.69 8.49
C MET A 574 2.55 -24.33 7.56
N ILE A 575 3.21 -25.38 8.05
CA ILE A 575 4.06 -26.26 7.21
C ILE A 575 3.22 -27.43 6.76
N ILE A 576 3.17 -27.70 5.45
CA ILE A 576 2.42 -28.82 4.86
C ILE A 576 3.36 -29.80 4.19
N ASN A 577 3.23 -31.08 4.53
CA ASN A 577 3.96 -32.20 3.93
C ASN A 577 5.49 -32.01 3.91
N ASP A 578 6.04 -31.26 4.86
CA ASP A 578 7.45 -30.85 4.88
C ASP A 578 7.90 -30.16 3.57
N LYS A 579 6.96 -29.64 2.78
CA LYS A 579 7.18 -29.15 1.41
C LYS A 579 6.76 -27.71 1.23
N TYR A 580 5.69 -27.28 1.89
CA TYR A 580 5.16 -25.94 1.76
C TYR A 580 5.22 -25.23 3.09
N TRP A 581 5.70 -23.99 3.06
CA TRP A 581 5.66 -23.03 4.15
C TRP A 581 4.73 -21.93 3.71
N ILE A 582 3.54 -21.83 4.31
CA ILE A 582 2.54 -20.84 3.93
C ILE A 582 1.92 -20.22 5.18
N ASN A 583 1.50 -18.96 5.07
CA ASN A 583 0.71 -18.33 6.11
C ASN A 583 -0.55 -19.15 6.42
N ALA A 584 -0.87 -19.36 7.70
CA ALA A 584 -2.02 -20.16 8.08
C ALA A 584 -3.35 -19.53 7.60
N PHE A 585 -3.47 -18.21 7.62
CA PHE A 585 -4.63 -17.51 7.02
C PHE A 585 -4.69 -17.75 5.52
N GLY A 586 -3.54 -17.73 4.84
CA GLY A 586 -3.44 -18.13 3.44
C GLY A 586 -3.98 -19.54 3.20
N PHE A 587 -3.69 -20.51 4.07
CA PHE A 587 -4.30 -21.84 3.99
C PHE A 587 -5.83 -21.79 4.11
N PHE A 588 -6.38 -21.00 5.03
CA PHE A 588 -7.83 -20.83 5.19
C PHE A 588 -8.46 -19.83 4.21
N LEU A 589 -7.77 -19.43 3.14
CA LEU A 589 -8.30 -18.47 2.16
C LEU A 589 -8.69 -17.13 2.78
N ILE A 590 -8.03 -16.73 3.87
CA ILE A 590 -8.22 -15.46 4.54
C ILE A 590 -7.05 -14.55 4.17
N ALA A 591 -7.34 -13.36 3.65
CA ALA A 591 -6.34 -12.37 3.29
C ALA A 591 -6.63 -11.03 3.95
N LYS A 592 -5.56 -10.32 4.32
CA LYS A 592 -5.62 -8.92 4.73
C LYS A 592 -5.32 -8.05 3.52
N LEU A 593 -6.33 -7.36 3.02
CA LEU A 593 -6.23 -6.42 1.90
C LEU A 593 -6.52 -5.03 2.45
N HIS A 594 -5.45 -4.24 2.62
CA HIS A 594 -5.50 -2.96 3.31
C HIS A 594 -6.04 -3.10 4.76
N ASP A 595 -7.06 -2.33 5.11
CA ASP A 595 -7.72 -2.36 6.43
C ASP A 595 -8.85 -3.40 6.52
N LYS A 596 -9.00 -4.26 5.51
CA LYS A 596 -10.04 -5.29 5.46
C LYS A 596 -9.43 -6.67 5.54
N ILE A 597 -10.09 -7.55 6.30
CA ILE A 597 -9.85 -8.98 6.25
C ILE A 597 -10.95 -9.57 5.39
N ILE A 598 -10.61 -10.36 4.37
CA ILE A 598 -11.58 -11.00 3.49
C ILE A 598 -11.35 -12.49 3.46
N CYS A 599 -12.43 -13.25 3.28
CA CYS A 599 -12.33 -14.66 2.88
C CYS A 599 -12.46 -14.76 1.36
N HIS A 600 -11.40 -15.15 0.65
CA HIS A 600 -11.39 -15.34 -0.81
C HIS A 600 -12.42 -16.39 -1.27
N GLY A 601 -12.57 -17.48 -0.52
CA GLY A 601 -13.56 -18.51 -0.81
C GLY A 601 -15.00 -18.01 -0.65
N CYS A 602 -15.29 -17.40 0.49
CA CYS A 602 -16.64 -16.96 0.84
C CYS A 602 -17.04 -15.62 0.19
N ARG A 603 -16.06 -14.81 -0.23
CA ARG A 603 -16.24 -13.44 -0.73
C ARG A 603 -17.02 -12.57 0.25
N ILE A 604 -16.63 -12.64 1.52
CA ILE A 604 -17.17 -11.80 2.60
C ILE A 604 -16.05 -11.04 3.30
N ASP A 605 -16.37 -9.82 3.72
CA ASP A 605 -15.53 -9.03 4.62
C ASP A 605 -15.69 -9.57 6.06
N LEU A 606 -14.58 -9.75 6.75
CA LEU A 606 -14.48 -10.22 8.12
C LEU A 606 -13.93 -9.10 8.99
N THR A 607 -14.43 -9.00 10.22
CA THR A 607 -13.76 -8.23 11.27
C THR A 607 -12.73 -9.12 11.98
N PRO A 608 -11.67 -8.57 12.58
CA PRO A 608 -10.66 -9.35 13.30
C PRO A 608 -11.27 -10.33 14.32
N GLU A 609 -12.32 -9.91 15.02
CA GLU A 609 -13.00 -10.71 16.05
C GLU A 609 -13.77 -11.90 15.46
N ASN A 610 -14.19 -11.79 14.19
CA ASN A 610 -15.03 -12.78 13.53
C ASN A 610 -14.23 -13.76 12.66
N VAL A 611 -12.93 -13.54 12.43
CA VAL A 611 -12.11 -14.42 11.58
C VAL A 611 -12.12 -15.86 12.11
N MET A 612 -11.84 -16.01 13.40
CA MET A 612 -11.77 -17.32 14.05
C MET A 612 -13.13 -18.01 14.10
N GLN A 613 -14.19 -17.24 14.37
CA GLN A 613 -15.56 -17.74 14.32
C GLN A 613 -15.93 -18.21 12.90
N HIS A 614 -15.57 -17.44 11.88
CA HIS A 614 -15.82 -17.79 10.48
C HIS A 614 -15.13 -19.10 10.09
N ILE A 615 -13.83 -19.22 10.38
CA ILE A 615 -13.03 -20.42 10.08
C ILE A 615 -13.63 -21.65 10.79
N ALA A 616 -13.99 -21.53 12.07
CA ALA A 616 -14.43 -22.66 12.89
C ALA A 616 -15.90 -23.05 12.70
N MET A 617 -16.79 -22.07 12.45
CA MET A 617 -18.25 -22.26 12.53
C MET A 617 -18.99 -22.10 11.20
N SER A 618 -18.35 -21.61 10.14
CA SER A 618 -19.00 -21.50 8.83
C SER A 618 -19.01 -22.85 8.11
N ASP A 619 -20.15 -23.53 8.10
CA ASP A 619 -20.32 -24.79 7.35
C ASP A 619 -19.99 -24.62 5.86
N TYR A 620 -20.38 -23.48 5.28
CA TYR A 620 -20.06 -23.16 3.89
C TYR A 620 -18.55 -23.03 3.64
N HIS A 621 -17.81 -22.42 4.59
CA HIS A 621 -16.35 -22.32 4.47
C HIS A 621 -15.68 -23.69 4.55
N LYS A 622 -16.15 -24.55 5.47
CA LYS A 622 -15.64 -25.92 5.60
C LYS A 622 -15.90 -26.74 4.36
N GLU A 623 -17.11 -26.67 3.81
CA GLU A 623 -17.48 -27.36 2.56
C GLU A 623 -16.63 -26.86 1.38
N LEU A 624 -16.34 -25.56 1.33
CA LEU A 624 -15.46 -24.99 0.31
C LEU A 624 -14.04 -25.55 0.42
N LEU A 625 -13.47 -25.64 1.62
CA LEU A 625 -12.14 -26.23 1.82
C LEU A 625 -12.11 -27.73 1.52
N ASP A 626 -13.16 -28.48 1.83
CA ASP A 626 -13.29 -29.90 1.50
C ASP A 626 -13.33 -30.16 -0.01
N LYS A 627 -14.03 -29.29 -0.75
CA LYS A 627 -14.14 -29.37 -2.22
C LYS A 627 -12.99 -28.70 -2.97
N CYS A 628 -12.12 -27.99 -2.27
CA CYS A 628 -11.00 -27.24 -2.84
C CYS A 628 -10.04 -28.19 -3.57
N LEU A 629 -9.63 -27.82 -4.79
CA LEU A 629 -8.73 -28.62 -5.60
C LEU A 629 -7.33 -28.01 -5.59
N LEU A 630 -6.31 -28.77 -5.20
CA LEU A 630 -4.91 -28.40 -5.33
C LEU A 630 -4.40 -28.72 -6.73
N ILE A 631 -3.68 -27.77 -7.34
CA ILE A 631 -3.05 -27.94 -8.64
C ILE A 631 -1.67 -28.57 -8.45
N THR A 632 -1.47 -29.79 -8.97
CA THR A 632 -0.24 -30.57 -8.79
C THR A 632 0.67 -30.58 -10.02
N SER A 633 0.22 -30.03 -11.14
CA SER A 633 0.99 -29.95 -12.39
C SER A 633 2.13 -28.92 -12.35
N VAL A 634 2.16 -28.02 -11.36
CA VAL A 634 3.23 -27.00 -11.22
C VAL A 634 4.07 -27.32 -9.99
N GLU A 635 5.27 -27.85 -10.21
CA GLU A 635 6.13 -28.33 -9.13
C GLU A 635 6.63 -27.18 -8.23
N GLY A 636 6.51 -27.38 -6.92
CA GLY A 636 6.95 -26.42 -5.91
C GLY A 636 5.91 -25.32 -5.63
N GLU A 637 4.81 -25.27 -6.38
CA GLU A 637 3.74 -24.31 -6.16
C GLU A 637 2.64 -24.88 -5.26
N PHE A 638 1.98 -23.98 -4.52
CA PHE A 638 0.80 -24.29 -3.71
C PHE A 638 -0.40 -23.50 -4.23
N ILE A 639 -0.91 -23.89 -5.39
CA ILE A 639 -2.03 -23.22 -6.05
C ILE A 639 -3.28 -24.06 -5.90
N ARG A 640 -4.40 -23.41 -5.59
CA ARG A 640 -5.69 -24.08 -5.40
C ARG A 640 -6.76 -23.46 -6.27
N GLU A 641 -7.59 -24.27 -6.89
CA GLU A 641 -8.83 -23.82 -7.50
C GLU A 641 -9.93 -23.81 -6.42
N ILE A 642 -10.35 -22.61 -6.03
CA ILE A 642 -11.33 -22.40 -4.95
C ILE A 642 -12.77 -22.30 -5.46
N LYS A 643 -12.91 -21.94 -6.75
CA LYS A 643 -14.14 -21.93 -7.55
C LYS A 643 -13.75 -22.25 -8.99
N PRO A 644 -14.66 -22.72 -9.85
CA PRO A 644 -14.35 -22.94 -11.26
C PRO A 644 -13.65 -21.73 -11.87
N ASP A 645 -12.44 -21.97 -12.39
CA ASP A 645 -11.57 -20.97 -13.03
C ASP A 645 -11.03 -19.87 -12.10
N VAL A 646 -11.20 -19.99 -10.77
CA VAL A 646 -10.62 -19.06 -9.79
C VAL A 646 -9.51 -19.74 -9.00
N TYR A 647 -8.30 -19.28 -9.19
CA TYR A 647 -7.07 -19.86 -8.66
C TYR A 647 -6.51 -19.00 -7.54
N HIS A 648 -6.13 -19.63 -6.43
CA HIS A 648 -5.57 -18.99 -5.25
C HIS A 648 -4.11 -19.43 -5.07
N CYS A 649 -3.18 -18.49 -5.01
CA CYS A 649 -1.78 -18.76 -4.65
C CYS A 649 -1.60 -18.79 -3.14
N GLY A 650 -1.16 -19.91 -2.58
CA GLY A 650 -0.92 -20.06 -1.14
C GLY A 650 0.22 -19.24 -0.56
N PHE A 651 1.24 -18.92 -1.38
CA PHE A 651 2.37 -18.10 -0.94
C PHE A 651 1.99 -16.62 -0.88
N CYS A 652 1.43 -16.09 -1.97
CA CYS A 652 1.09 -14.68 -2.07
C CYS A 652 -0.27 -14.32 -1.46
N ASN A 653 -1.11 -15.32 -1.16
CA ASN A 653 -2.47 -15.16 -0.64
C ASN A 653 -3.37 -14.26 -1.51
N ILE A 654 -3.23 -14.40 -2.83
CA ILE A 654 -4.03 -13.70 -3.84
C ILE A 654 -4.82 -14.68 -4.69
N THR A 655 -5.83 -14.15 -5.40
CA THR A 655 -6.64 -14.91 -6.36
C THR A 655 -6.56 -14.33 -7.77
N GLU A 656 -6.51 -15.21 -8.76
CA GLU A 656 -6.65 -14.89 -10.19
C GLU A 656 -7.88 -15.61 -10.76
N ASP A 657 -8.61 -14.95 -11.66
CA ASP A 657 -9.83 -15.47 -12.29
C ASP A 657 -9.54 -16.23 -13.61
N ASP A 658 -8.27 -16.43 -13.96
CA ASP A 658 -7.84 -17.16 -15.15
C ASP A 658 -6.54 -17.94 -14.87
N TRP A 659 -6.41 -19.12 -15.50
CA TRP A 659 -5.24 -19.97 -15.32
C TRP A 659 -4.00 -19.42 -16.03
N ASP A 660 -4.18 -18.81 -17.21
CA ASP A 660 -3.10 -18.17 -17.94
C ASP A 660 -2.58 -16.97 -17.14
N ASP A 661 -3.45 -16.15 -16.54
CA ASP A 661 -3.04 -15.02 -15.69
C ASP A 661 -2.27 -15.52 -14.45
N MET A 662 -2.72 -16.62 -13.84
CA MET A 662 -1.97 -17.27 -12.75
C MET A 662 -0.56 -17.68 -13.21
N ILE A 663 -0.43 -18.39 -14.34
CA ILE A 663 0.86 -18.91 -14.82
C ILE A 663 1.77 -17.82 -15.39
N ASP A 664 1.28 -17.05 -16.35
CA ASP A 664 2.07 -16.14 -17.18
C ASP A 664 2.36 -14.83 -16.45
N ASP A 665 1.41 -14.32 -15.65
CA ASP A 665 1.57 -13.04 -14.95
C ASP A 665 1.97 -13.25 -13.49
N HIS A 666 1.17 -13.97 -12.70
CA HIS A 666 1.39 -14.06 -11.26
C HIS A 666 2.65 -14.87 -10.90
N LEU A 667 2.77 -16.12 -11.36
CA LEU A 667 3.89 -16.98 -11.01
C LEU A 667 5.22 -16.48 -11.60
N THR A 668 5.18 -15.70 -12.68
CA THR A 668 6.39 -15.09 -13.24
C THR A 668 6.77 -13.75 -12.60
N SER A 669 5.87 -13.16 -11.81
CA SER A 669 6.09 -11.89 -11.11
C SER A 669 7.30 -11.95 -10.16
N TYR A 670 7.89 -10.79 -9.90
CA TYR A 670 9.02 -10.68 -8.98
C TYR A 670 8.59 -10.99 -7.54
N GLU A 671 7.41 -10.52 -7.16
CA GLU A 671 6.79 -10.66 -5.85
C GLU A 671 6.58 -12.14 -5.53
N HIS A 672 5.96 -12.91 -6.42
CA HIS A 672 5.76 -14.34 -6.21
C HIS A 672 7.07 -15.11 -6.05
N LYS A 673 8.04 -14.85 -6.94
CA LYS A 673 9.37 -15.48 -6.88
C LYS A 673 10.07 -15.20 -5.56
N LYS A 674 9.93 -13.97 -5.03
CA LYS A 674 10.47 -13.57 -3.73
C LYS A 674 9.77 -14.32 -2.59
N GLU A 675 8.44 -14.30 -2.54
CA GLU A 675 7.68 -14.97 -1.46
C GLU A 675 7.91 -16.48 -1.44
N ARG A 676 7.94 -17.12 -2.61
CA ARG A 676 8.30 -18.53 -2.74
C ARG A 676 9.72 -18.81 -2.24
N ALA A 677 10.70 -18.01 -2.64
CA ALA A 677 12.09 -18.20 -2.22
C ALA A 677 12.26 -18.03 -0.70
N SER A 678 11.62 -17.01 -0.11
CA SER A 678 11.58 -16.79 1.33
C SER A 678 10.96 -17.98 2.06
N SER A 679 9.80 -18.45 1.59
CA SER A 679 9.10 -19.62 2.14
C SER A 679 9.96 -20.87 2.10
N GLU A 680 10.66 -21.13 0.98
CA GLU A 680 11.60 -22.26 0.88
C GLU A 680 12.79 -22.13 1.84
N GLU A 681 13.32 -20.92 2.05
CA GLU A 681 14.41 -20.68 3.00
C GLU A 681 13.95 -20.93 4.44
N TYR A 682 12.79 -20.42 4.82
CA TYR A 682 12.22 -20.62 6.15
C TYR A 682 11.91 -22.09 6.41
N LEU A 683 11.35 -22.80 5.43
CA LEU A 683 11.11 -24.24 5.50
C LEU A 683 12.42 -24.99 5.79
N ARG A 684 13.50 -24.70 5.06
CA ARG A 684 14.82 -25.35 5.29
C ARG A 684 15.36 -25.11 6.69
N LYS A 685 15.12 -23.94 7.29
CA LYS A 685 15.52 -23.63 8.67
C LYS A 685 14.72 -24.43 9.69
N GLN A 686 13.43 -24.65 9.42
CA GLN A 686 12.48 -25.16 10.40
C GLN A 686 12.32 -26.68 10.37
N LEU A 687 12.57 -27.33 9.23
CA LEU A 687 12.61 -28.81 9.15
C LEU A 687 13.65 -29.45 10.09
N LYS A 688 14.63 -28.68 10.58
CA LYS A 688 15.61 -29.11 11.57
C LYS A 688 15.04 -29.26 13.00
N LYS A 689 13.84 -28.75 13.28
CA LYS A 689 13.21 -28.71 14.62
C LYS A 689 12.08 -29.74 14.74
N THR A 690 12.44 -31.02 14.60
CA THR A 690 11.56 -32.12 14.19
C THR A 690 10.51 -32.59 15.23
N ASP A 691 10.44 -32.01 16.43
CA ASP A 691 9.76 -32.65 17.57
C ASP A 691 8.25 -32.36 17.72
N GLN A 692 7.65 -31.49 16.89
CA GLN A 692 6.25 -31.05 17.04
C GLN A 692 5.36 -31.36 15.82
N ARG A 693 5.50 -32.57 15.26
CA ARG A 693 4.79 -32.97 14.04
C ARG A 693 3.45 -33.62 14.35
N PHE A 694 2.44 -33.36 13.51
CA PHE A 694 1.15 -34.03 13.57
C PHE A 694 0.76 -34.63 12.22
N GLU A 695 0.36 -35.89 12.24
CA GLU A 695 -0.14 -36.60 11.06
C GLU A 695 -1.64 -36.33 10.90
N ILE A 696 -2.07 -35.99 9.67
CA ILE A 696 -3.49 -35.75 9.38
C ILE A 696 -4.14 -37.10 9.04
N THR A 697 -5.26 -37.39 9.67
CA THR A 697 -6.24 -38.38 9.21
C THR A 697 -7.49 -37.63 8.77
N GLN A 698 -8.35 -38.24 7.94
CA GLN A 698 -9.55 -37.59 7.38
C GLN A 698 -10.50 -36.99 8.45
N ALA A 699 -10.48 -37.48 9.70
CA ALA A 699 -11.25 -36.94 10.82
C ALA A 699 -10.73 -35.57 11.34
N HIS A 700 -9.64 -35.04 10.78
CA HIS A 700 -8.83 -33.98 11.39
C HIS A 700 -9.04 -32.58 10.81
N LEU A 701 -10.00 -32.29 9.92
CA LEU A 701 -10.29 -30.88 9.59
C LEU A 701 -10.72 -30.11 10.86
N ASP A 702 -11.63 -30.70 11.64
CA ASP A 702 -12.02 -30.14 12.94
C ASP A 702 -10.85 -30.10 13.94
N GLU A 703 -9.90 -31.02 13.86
CA GLU A 703 -8.70 -30.98 14.71
C GLU A 703 -7.70 -29.91 14.27
N LEU A 704 -7.54 -29.73 12.96
CA LEU A 704 -6.77 -28.66 12.33
C LEU A 704 -7.34 -27.30 12.75
N PHE A 705 -8.67 -27.13 12.69
CA PHE A 705 -9.35 -25.94 13.19
C PHE A 705 -9.14 -25.78 14.70
N LYS A 706 -9.37 -26.82 15.52
CA LYS A 706 -9.18 -26.74 16.98
C LYS A 706 -7.75 -26.32 17.36
N ARG A 707 -6.73 -26.85 16.68
CA ARG A 707 -5.32 -26.50 16.95
C ARG A 707 -5.00 -25.08 16.52
N PHE A 708 -5.44 -24.69 15.34
CA PHE A 708 -5.31 -23.31 14.89
C PHE A 708 -5.96 -22.33 15.89
N MET A 709 -7.14 -22.68 16.43
CA MET A 709 -7.82 -21.91 17.48
C MET A 709 -7.07 -21.91 18.82
N VAL A 710 -6.38 -22.99 19.19
CA VAL A 710 -5.58 -23.06 20.42
C VAL A 710 -4.34 -22.19 20.30
N ILE A 711 -3.69 -22.17 19.14
CA ILE A 711 -2.48 -21.38 18.91
C ILE A 711 -2.81 -19.88 18.91
N ASN A 712 -3.85 -19.47 18.19
CA ASN A 712 -4.25 -18.05 18.09
C ASN A 712 -5.09 -17.54 19.27
N ARG A 713 -5.15 -18.28 20.39
CA ARG A 713 -5.75 -17.79 21.64
C ARG A 713 -4.76 -17.00 22.51
N HIS A 714 -3.48 -17.16 22.21
CA HIS A 714 -2.37 -16.39 22.75
C HIS A 714 -2.00 -15.32 21.74
#